data_AF-A0A956AXB5-F1
#
_entry.id   AF-A0A956AXB5-F1
#
_cell.length_a   1.000
_cell.length_b   1.000
_cell.length_c   1.000
_cell.angle_alpha   90.00
_cell.angle_beta   90.00
_cell.angle_gamma   90.00
#
_symmetry.space_group_name_H-M   'P 1'
#
loop_
_entity.id
_entity.type
_entity.pdbx_description
1 polymer ?
#
loop_
_entity_poly.entity_id
_entity_poly.type
_entity_poly.pdbx_seq_one_letter_code
_entity_poly.pdbx_strand_id
1 'polypeptide(L)'
;TGDPAPSDQALADQGVSDQGVEPDGARPPDQGADMAPPADMGPPPIRPALPTILQREPTPLPVAQWMVASALGDDPVPGALRAGTFAVPSEGRDGNGMRWAPQVPAEDGSIPNVNSQVAWAVAPLTLDRFTYLVVQADRALDVFVDGKQMPGDVYGGNGLRAPFWVEPGEHVLAVRLLNRGRASQVQLWTTEDPIYLNPADVTAPDWPVGSEHVQWLGVPVLNFQDTATRVVARVIENAHFEESATVHLTLPGQTVTQVAFELVPKQPFMEETEALPVTVQIEQDGWSEGIGVNLALRVRGADQPWKRARRSFVDGSVQYYGVRPPTDPGAGPGQSLVVSLHGAGVQGIGQASSYSAKDFAWLIAPTNRRPFGFDWEDWGRLDALEAADDAMALFETNPTQTYLTGHSMGGHGTWHVGVNDPQRWAVLGPSAGWSDFWNYARDGRPSGLFARSQAYSFTENYVENLAERAVYIIHGTADDNVPFSEGERMYAACEGVVDHLDNHWEEGAGHWWDGERAGGADCVDWPELFELMQARSLPAFEADFTFRSPGAWYSRPYSYVTLRSAVSPLEDMRIESARAGDQITLTTRNVRSLALDGDRLTAEGIAQVVVDGEAVPVQPGEIIHGPADGKRPGVHGPINEVFYQPWCLVVADVPPQPFLTFARYLIARWNFIGNGQGCLLRMGEVTDAVRAERNLVYVGVDRAALGAGPDGIDWDDLSITVNGESFIQGMLVSVFPQGDRLSAIYTTTAFDEGILFNVVPFSSAASYPDFLVVNAGRALAIGFFGADWAFNPATSAP
;
A
#
# COMPACT_ATOMS: atom_id res chain seq x y z
N THR A 1 -44.88 46.13 -21.64
CA THR A 1 -45.28 45.68 -22.99
C THR A 1 -44.86 44.23 -23.14
N GLY A 2 -45.68 43.20 -23.17
CA GLY A 2 -47.11 42.98 -22.96
C GLY A 2 -47.27 41.44 -22.97
N ASP A 3 -48.01 40.91 -22.02
CA ASP A 3 -48.48 39.51 -21.91
C ASP A 3 -49.47 39.18 -23.07
N PRO A 4 -49.87 37.91 -23.37
CA PRO A 4 -50.37 36.95 -22.36
C PRO A 4 -50.17 35.43 -22.61
N ALA A 5 -50.48 34.64 -21.56
CA ALA A 5 -50.82 33.20 -21.56
C ALA A 5 -52.15 32.89 -22.30
N PRO A 6 -52.59 31.61 -22.48
CA PRO A 6 -53.27 30.78 -21.43
C PRO A 6 -52.91 29.25 -21.45
N SER A 7 -52.97 28.48 -20.34
CA SER A 7 -54.10 27.67 -19.76
C SER A 7 -54.74 26.66 -20.75
N ASP A 8 -55.16 25.41 -20.49
CA ASP A 8 -55.62 24.57 -19.36
C ASP A 8 -55.43 23.08 -19.81
N GLN A 9 -55.60 21.97 -19.06
CA GLN A 9 -56.69 21.60 -18.16
C GLN A 9 -56.39 20.25 -17.47
N ALA A 10 -56.85 20.10 -16.23
CA ALA A 10 -56.79 18.93 -15.35
C ALA A 10 -57.95 17.92 -15.58
N LEU A 11 -57.87 16.74 -14.94
CA LEU A 11 -58.93 15.88 -14.34
C LEU A 11 -58.22 14.61 -13.77
N ALA A 12 -58.10 14.38 -12.46
CA ALA A 12 -59.08 13.83 -11.49
C ALA A 12 -59.72 12.50 -11.98
N ASP A 13 -59.87 11.40 -11.22
CA ASP A 13 -60.09 11.24 -9.78
C ASP A 13 -60.06 9.72 -9.41
N GLN A 14 -59.65 9.44 -8.16
CA GLN A 14 -60.15 8.44 -7.19
C GLN A 14 -60.27 6.92 -7.47
N GLY A 15 -59.81 6.15 -6.46
CA GLY A 15 -60.23 4.77 -6.19
C GLY A 15 -59.54 4.13 -4.98
N VAL A 16 -60.03 4.44 -3.77
CA VAL A 16 -59.67 3.76 -2.52
C VAL A 16 -60.36 2.38 -2.46
N SER A 17 -59.64 1.32 -2.07
CA SER A 17 -60.22 0.25 -1.25
C SER A 17 -59.15 -0.48 -0.44
N ASP A 18 -59.39 -0.48 0.86
CA ASP A 18 -58.65 -1.08 1.96
C ASP A 18 -58.93 -2.59 2.10
N GLN A 19 -58.14 -3.25 2.97
CA GLN A 19 -58.31 -4.57 3.63
C GLN A 19 -57.40 -5.74 3.17
N GLY A 20 -56.44 -6.10 4.03
CA GLY A 20 -56.29 -7.51 4.44
C GLY A 20 -54.88 -8.08 4.74
N VAL A 21 -54.47 -7.99 6.02
CA VAL A 21 -53.78 -9.03 6.82
C VAL A 21 -52.27 -9.35 6.58
N GLU A 22 -51.45 -8.96 7.57
CA GLU A 22 -50.07 -9.42 7.94
C GLU A 22 -49.99 -10.90 8.40
N PRO A 23 -48.82 -11.49 8.78
CA PRO A 23 -47.40 -11.15 8.56
C PRO A 23 -46.55 -12.35 8.08
N ASP A 24 -45.33 -12.11 7.57
CA ASP A 24 -44.20 -12.98 7.97
C ASP A 24 -42.86 -12.25 7.84
N GLY A 25 -42.03 -12.37 8.87
CA GLY A 25 -40.87 -11.53 9.13
C GLY A 25 -39.73 -11.68 8.12
N ALA A 26 -39.16 -10.54 7.73
CA ALA A 26 -37.88 -10.46 7.06
C ALA A 26 -37.05 -9.33 7.68
N ARG A 27 -35.80 -9.67 8.01
CA ARG A 27 -34.71 -8.83 8.52
C ARG A 27 -34.64 -7.45 7.85
N PRO A 28 -34.27 -6.37 8.59
CA PRO A 28 -33.86 -5.12 7.95
C PRO A 28 -32.51 -5.32 7.22
N PRO A 29 -32.27 -4.61 6.10
CA PRO A 29 -31.06 -4.76 5.31
C PRO A 29 -29.87 -4.05 5.99
N ASP A 30 -28.78 -4.78 6.17
CA ASP A 30 -27.44 -4.25 6.43
C ASP A 30 -27.04 -3.28 5.31
N GLN A 31 -26.73 -2.03 5.65
CA GLN A 31 -25.97 -1.13 4.79
C GLN A 31 -24.55 -1.03 5.35
N GLY A 32 -23.75 -2.07 5.07
CA GLY A 32 -22.33 -1.86 4.88
C GLY A 32 -22.14 -0.98 3.65
N ALA A 33 -21.19 -0.04 3.72
CA ALA A 33 -20.80 0.78 2.58
C ALA A 33 -20.24 -0.14 1.46
N ASP A 34 -21.13 -0.61 0.60
CA ASP A 34 -20.80 -1.26 -0.66
C ASP A 34 -20.12 -0.24 -1.58
N MET A 35 -18.79 -0.27 -1.60
CA MET A 35 -18.02 0.08 -2.79
C MET A 35 -18.27 -0.98 -3.87
N ALA A 36 -19.51 -1.06 -4.36
CA ALA A 36 -19.81 -1.75 -5.59
C ALA A 36 -19.25 -0.89 -6.75
N PRO A 37 -18.42 -1.43 -7.65
CA PRO A 37 -17.93 -0.68 -8.79
C PRO A 37 -19.10 -0.18 -9.65
N PRO A 38 -19.02 1.05 -10.20
CA PRO A 38 -20.13 1.66 -10.92
C PRO A 38 -20.54 0.83 -12.15
N ALA A 39 -21.84 0.59 -12.28
CA ALA A 39 -22.45 -0.01 -13.45
C ALA A 39 -22.54 1.03 -14.58
N ASP A 40 -21.77 0.88 -15.67
CA ASP A 40 -22.28 0.67 -17.04
C ASP A 40 -21.15 0.75 -18.09
N MET A 41 -20.45 -0.38 -18.25
CA MET A 41 -19.90 -0.98 -19.47
C MET A 41 -19.09 -2.18 -18.96
N GLY A 42 -19.82 -3.24 -18.56
CA GLY A 42 -19.19 -4.46 -18.07
C GLY A 42 -18.09 -4.92 -19.03
N PRO A 43 -17.03 -5.59 -18.54
CA PRO A 43 -16.01 -6.11 -19.43
C PRO A 43 -16.69 -6.93 -20.55
N PRO A 44 -16.26 -6.80 -21.82
CA PRO A 44 -16.78 -7.62 -22.91
C PRO A 44 -16.82 -9.07 -22.46
N PRO A 45 -17.87 -9.83 -22.85
CA PRO A 45 -18.11 -11.17 -22.34
C PRO A 45 -16.82 -11.98 -22.43
N ILE A 46 -16.44 -12.57 -21.29
CA ILE A 46 -15.24 -13.37 -21.19
C ILE A 46 -15.34 -14.46 -22.26
N ARG A 47 -14.43 -14.41 -23.23
CA ARG A 47 -14.40 -15.38 -24.33
C ARG A 47 -14.05 -16.76 -23.76
N PRO A 48 -14.41 -17.84 -24.47
CA PRO A 48 -13.92 -19.18 -24.12
C PRO A 48 -12.40 -19.17 -23.97
N ALA A 49 -11.88 -19.95 -23.02
CA ALA A 49 -10.44 -20.05 -22.78
C ALA A 49 -9.67 -20.35 -24.07
N LEU A 50 -8.56 -19.66 -24.27
CA LEU A 50 -7.61 -20.03 -25.31
C LEU A 50 -6.91 -21.33 -24.91
N PRO A 51 -6.51 -22.19 -25.87
CA PRO A 51 -5.63 -23.32 -25.59
C PRO A 51 -4.37 -22.85 -24.85
N THR A 52 -3.96 -23.60 -23.83
CA THR A 52 -2.79 -23.26 -23.02
C THR A 52 -1.50 -23.73 -23.68
N ILE A 53 -0.55 -22.81 -23.86
CA ILE A 53 0.87 -23.13 -24.05
C ILE A 53 1.62 -22.84 -22.76
N LEU A 54 2.33 -23.84 -22.22
CA LEU A 54 3.14 -23.63 -21.03
C LEU A 54 4.36 -22.78 -21.38
N GLN A 55 4.62 -21.76 -20.57
CA GLN A 55 5.82 -20.95 -20.66
C GLN A 55 7.08 -21.81 -20.58
N ARG A 56 8.13 -21.38 -21.27
CA ARG A 56 9.42 -22.08 -21.31
C ARG A 56 10.26 -21.68 -20.11
N GLU A 57 11.06 -22.63 -19.63
CA GLU A 57 12.09 -22.32 -18.65
C GLU A 57 13.13 -21.37 -19.26
N PRO A 58 13.41 -20.22 -18.62
CA PRO A 58 14.43 -19.30 -19.10
C PRO A 58 15.81 -19.97 -19.15
N THR A 59 16.57 -19.69 -20.20
CA THR A 59 17.93 -20.24 -20.37
C THR A 59 18.93 -19.37 -19.60
N PRO A 60 19.73 -19.91 -18.67
CA PRO A 60 20.74 -19.13 -17.94
C PRO A 60 21.75 -18.44 -18.88
N LEU A 61 22.10 -17.19 -18.57
CA LEU A 61 23.09 -16.39 -19.28
C LEU A 61 24.17 -15.93 -18.30
N PRO A 62 25.19 -16.74 -18.01
CA PRO A 62 26.18 -16.42 -16.97
C PRO A 62 27.07 -15.24 -17.38
N VAL A 63 27.33 -14.35 -16.42
CA VAL A 63 28.33 -13.28 -16.57
C VAL A 63 29.67 -13.80 -16.06
N ALA A 64 30.65 -13.94 -16.95
CA ALA A 64 31.94 -14.54 -16.61
C ALA A 64 32.77 -13.68 -15.63
N GLN A 65 32.67 -12.36 -15.74
CA GLN A 65 33.45 -11.41 -14.95
C GLN A 65 32.74 -10.06 -14.87
N TRP A 66 32.77 -9.46 -13.68
CA TRP A 66 32.32 -8.10 -13.41
C TRP A 66 33.50 -7.17 -13.20
N MET A 67 33.36 -5.92 -13.63
CA MET A 67 34.20 -4.81 -13.21
C MET A 67 33.50 -4.08 -12.08
N VAL A 68 34.16 -4.01 -10.92
CA VAL A 68 33.54 -3.55 -9.69
C VAL A 68 34.27 -2.35 -9.11
N ALA A 69 33.53 -1.31 -8.71
CA ALA A 69 34.07 -0.12 -8.08
C ALA A 69 33.11 0.43 -7.01
N SER A 70 33.65 1.00 -5.93
CA SER A 70 32.84 1.71 -4.94
C SER A 70 32.18 2.95 -5.56
N ALA A 71 30.92 3.19 -5.22
CA ALA A 71 30.24 4.41 -5.62
C ALA A 71 30.84 5.63 -4.89
N LEU A 72 30.84 6.78 -5.55
CA LEU A 72 31.31 8.06 -5.01
C LEU A 72 30.12 8.87 -4.46
N GLY A 73 30.40 9.94 -3.69
CA GLY A 73 29.37 10.89 -3.26
C GLY A 73 28.73 11.61 -4.46
N ASP A 74 29.56 12.22 -5.31
CA ASP A 74 29.16 12.71 -6.63
C ASP A 74 29.39 11.60 -7.66
N ASP A 75 28.42 10.68 -7.78
CA ASP A 75 28.51 9.52 -8.66
C ASP A 75 28.10 9.87 -10.11
N PRO A 76 29.04 9.88 -11.08
CA PRO A 76 28.72 10.23 -12.47
C PRO A 76 28.11 9.05 -13.26
N VAL A 77 28.13 7.83 -12.72
CA VAL A 77 27.78 6.62 -13.45
C VAL A 77 26.30 6.59 -13.87
N PRO A 78 25.30 6.90 -13.01
CA PRO A 78 23.89 6.90 -13.43
C PRO A 78 23.61 7.84 -14.60
N GLY A 79 24.18 9.06 -14.55
CA GLY A 79 24.00 10.05 -15.61
C GLY A 79 24.60 9.58 -16.93
N ALA A 80 25.82 9.06 -16.90
CA ALA A 80 26.50 8.53 -18.08
C ALA A 80 25.78 7.29 -18.67
N LEU A 81 25.22 6.41 -17.83
CA LEU A 81 24.44 5.26 -18.26
C LEU A 81 23.17 5.70 -18.99
N ARG A 82 22.39 6.61 -18.39
CA ARG A 82 21.15 7.13 -19.01
C ARG A 82 21.41 7.89 -20.30
N ALA A 83 22.54 8.59 -20.39
CA ALA A 83 22.97 9.28 -21.61
C ALA A 83 23.52 8.32 -22.69
N GLY A 84 23.69 7.03 -22.39
CA GLY A 84 24.29 6.05 -23.31
C GLY A 84 25.76 6.30 -23.61
N THR A 85 26.46 7.08 -22.77
CA THR A 85 27.88 7.42 -22.96
C THR A 85 28.82 6.59 -22.09
N PHE A 86 28.27 5.76 -21.19
CA PHE A 86 29.06 4.91 -20.31
C PHE A 86 29.49 3.62 -21.03
N ALA A 87 30.77 3.27 -20.91
CA ALA A 87 31.34 2.05 -21.48
C ALA A 87 31.84 1.13 -20.36
N VAL A 88 32.02 -0.16 -20.67
CA VAL A 88 32.62 -1.11 -19.71
C VAL A 88 34.01 -0.62 -19.31
N PRO A 89 34.27 -0.39 -18.02
CA PRO A 89 35.52 0.18 -17.56
C PRO A 89 36.67 -0.84 -17.62
N SER A 90 37.88 -0.36 -17.87
CA SER A 90 39.11 -1.18 -17.73
C SER A 90 39.54 -1.27 -16.27
N GLU A 91 40.30 -2.31 -15.92
CA GLU A 91 40.95 -2.40 -14.60
C GLU A 91 41.82 -1.16 -14.33
N GLY A 92 41.72 -0.62 -13.11
CA GLY A 92 42.48 0.54 -12.68
C GLY A 92 41.59 1.74 -12.33
N ARG A 93 42.18 2.93 -12.35
CA ARG A 93 41.48 4.17 -12.01
C ARG A 93 40.98 4.84 -13.31
N ASP A 94 39.70 5.17 -13.37
CA ASP A 94 39.11 5.87 -14.51
C ASP A 94 39.27 7.40 -14.41
N GLY A 95 38.76 8.11 -15.42
CA GLY A 95 38.79 9.58 -15.47
C GLY A 95 37.97 10.28 -14.38
N ASN A 96 37.05 9.55 -13.72
CA ASN A 96 36.23 10.03 -12.62
C ASN A 96 36.84 9.70 -11.25
N GLY A 97 37.99 9.02 -11.24
CA GLY A 97 38.68 8.61 -10.01
C GLY A 97 38.12 7.36 -9.35
N MET A 98 37.17 6.65 -9.97
CA MET A 98 36.70 5.35 -9.49
C MET A 98 37.77 4.29 -9.78
N ARG A 99 37.99 3.39 -8.83
CA ARG A 99 38.93 2.27 -8.99
C ARG A 99 38.17 0.99 -9.28
N TRP A 100 38.27 0.54 -10.53
CA TRP A 100 37.65 -0.67 -11.04
C TRP A 100 38.57 -1.87 -10.85
N ALA A 101 38.01 -2.94 -10.30
CA ALA A 101 38.70 -4.21 -10.09
C ALA A 101 37.85 -5.36 -10.68
N PRO A 102 38.48 -6.33 -11.35
CA PRO A 102 37.78 -7.50 -11.86
C PRO A 102 37.32 -8.41 -10.71
N GLN A 103 36.10 -8.92 -10.79
CA GLN A 103 35.52 -9.88 -9.87
C GLN A 103 34.86 -11.01 -10.66
N VAL A 104 35.23 -12.24 -10.34
CA VAL A 104 34.54 -13.43 -10.86
C VAL A 104 33.40 -13.75 -9.91
N PRO A 105 32.14 -13.81 -10.38
CA PRO A 105 31.03 -14.18 -9.52
C PRO A 105 31.13 -15.66 -9.12
N ALA A 106 30.56 -16.00 -7.97
CA ALA A 106 30.36 -17.40 -7.59
C ALA A 106 29.32 -18.08 -8.50
N GLU A 107 29.20 -19.41 -8.42
CA GLU A 107 28.23 -20.19 -9.23
C GLU A 107 26.78 -19.74 -9.00
N ASP A 108 26.47 -19.28 -7.79
CA ASP A 108 25.16 -18.71 -7.45
C ASP A 108 25.01 -17.27 -7.94
N GLY A 109 25.99 -16.66 -8.61
CA GLY A 109 25.93 -15.27 -9.05
C GLY A 109 26.30 -14.25 -7.98
N SER A 110 26.74 -14.68 -6.80
CA SER A 110 27.26 -13.78 -5.75
C SER A 110 28.51 -13.04 -6.24
N ILE A 111 28.52 -11.72 -6.09
CA ILE A 111 29.67 -10.87 -6.43
C ILE A 111 30.49 -10.64 -5.14
N PRO A 112 31.77 -11.06 -5.07
CA PRO A 112 32.58 -10.96 -3.86
C PRO A 112 32.67 -9.53 -3.29
N ASN A 113 32.76 -9.47 -1.95
CA ASN A 113 32.59 -8.25 -1.14
C ASN A 113 33.40 -7.05 -1.64
N VAL A 114 32.67 -5.98 -1.94
CA VAL A 114 33.20 -4.63 -2.10
C VAL A 114 33.23 -3.96 -0.74
N ASN A 115 34.35 -3.35 -0.35
CA ASN A 115 34.47 -2.61 0.91
C ASN A 115 33.80 -1.23 0.84
N SER A 116 32.54 -1.19 0.43
CA SER A 116 31.68 -0.01 0.40
C SER A 116 30.22 -0.42 0.47
N GLN A 117 29.40 0.39 1.14
CA GLN A 117 27.95 0.15 1.26
C GLN A 117 27.26 0.14 -0.11
N VAL A 118 27.70 1.00 -1.02
CA VAL A 118 27.20 1.06 -2.39
C VAL A 118 28.37 0.86 -3.35
N ALA A 119 28.16 0.05 -4.39
CA ALA A 119 29.16 -0.24 -5.41
C ALA A 119 28.49 -0.43 -6.77
N TRP A 120 29.27 -0.29 -7.83
CA TRP A 120 28.88 -0.66 -9.18
C TRP A 120 29.49 -2.00 -9.56
N ALA A 121 28.71 -2.86 -10.21
CA ALA A 121 29.19 -4.00 -10.97
C ALA A 121 28.79 -3.82 -12.43
N VAL A 122 29.77 -3.81 -13.33
CA VAL A 122 29.57 -3.57 -14.77
C VAL A 122 30.16 -4.72 -15.58
N ALA A 123 29.45 -5.20 -16.57
CA ALA A 123 29.91 -6.26 -17.46
C ALA A 123 29.47 -5.99 -18.91
N PRO A 124 30.24 -6.44 -19.91
CA PRO A 124 29.73 -6.54 -21.26
C PRO A 124 28.66 -7.63 -21.32
N LEU A 125 27.60 -7.38 -22.08
CA LEU A 125 26.53 -8.34 -22.35
C LEU A 125 26.44 -8.54 -23.86
N THR A 126 26.56 -9.78 -24.32
CA THR A 126 26.43 -10.11 -25.74
C THR A 126 25.21 -10.98 -25.95
N LEU A 127 24.32 -10.57 -26.87
CA LEU A 127 23.15 -11.34 -27.28
C LEU A 127 23.28 -11.72 -28.76
N ASP A 128 23.40 -13.02 -29.04
CA ASP A 128 23.64 -13.54 -30.39
C ASP A 128 22.39 -13.50 -31.29
N ARG A 129 21.20 -13.44 -30.68
CA ARG A 129 19.91 -13.44 -31.36
C ARG A 129 18.87 -12.68 -30.54
N PHE A 130 17.72 -12.44 -31.15
CA PHE A 130 16.64 -11.74 -30.48
C PHE A 130 16.05 -12.62 -29.38
N THR A 131 16.28 -12.21 -28.13
CA THR A 131 15.72 -12.83 -26.93
C THR A 131 15.35 -11.73 -25.94
N TYR A 132 14.52 -12.09 -24.96
CA TYR A 132 14.20 -11.24 -23.84
C TYR A 132 15.11 -11.55 -22.66
N LEU A 133 15.64 -10.52 -22.01
CA LEU A 133 16.53 -10.65 -20.88
C LEU A 133 15.74 -10.54 -19.58
N VAL A 134 15.97 -11.50 -18.69
CA VAL A 134 15.47 -11.51 -17.32
C VAL A 134 16.65 -11.32 -16.39
N VAL A 135 16.58 -10.32 -15.52
CA VAL A 135 17.64 -10.03 -14.53
C VAL A 135 17.10 -10.18 -13.12
N GLN A 136 17.74 -11.02 -12.32
CA GLN A 136 17.66 -10.98 -10.87
C GLN A 136 18.85 -10.18 -10.34
N ALA A 137 18.58 -9.18 -9.51
CA ALA A 137 19.61 -8.39 -8.85
C ALA A 137 19.24 -8.22 -7.37
N ASP A 138 19.78 -9.10 -6.54
CA ASP A 138 19.55 -9.11 -5.10
C ASP A 138 20.58 -8.26 -4.37
N ARG A 139 20.08 -7.55 -3.36
CA ARG A 139 20.79 -6.49 -2.63
C ARG A 139 21.33 -5.47 -3.62
N ALA A 140 20.48 -5.01 -4.51
CA ALA A 140 20.80 -4.00 -5.50
C ALA A 140 19.76 -2.87 -5.46
N LEU A 141 20.20 -1.65 -5.77
CA LEU A 141 19.35 -0.48 -5.89
C LEU A 141 18.72 -0.42 -7.29
N ASP A 142 19.53 -0.63 -8.32
CA ASP A 142 19.13 -0.46 -9.71
C ASP A 142 19.92 -1.38 -10.65
N VAL A 143 19.29 -1.71 -11.77
CA VAL A 143 19.85 -2.45 -12.90
C VAL A 143 19.72 -1.59 -14.16
N PHE A 144 20.79 -1.52 -14.94
CA PHE A 144 20.85 -0.82 -16.21
C PHE A 144 21.28 -1.77 -17.33
N VAL A 145 20.58 -1.68 -18.46
CA VAL A 145 21.01 -2.25 -19.73
C VAL A 145 20.89 -1.18 -20.80
N ASP A 146 22.02 -0.71 -21.34
CA ASP A 146 22.10 0.39 -22.32
C ASP A 146 21.28 1.63 -21.93
N GLY A 147 21.34 2.01 -20.65
CA GLY A 147 20.63 3.18 -20.12
C GLY A 147 19.16 2.94 -19.75
N LYS A 148 18.55 1.81 -20.14
CA LYS A 148 17.24 1.39 -19.61
C LYS A 148 17.41 1.01 -18.14
N GLN A 149 16.65 1.64 -17.26
CA GLN A 149 16.77 1.47 -15.81
C GLN A 149 15.59 0.67 -15.24
N MET A 150 15.88 -0.29 -14.36
CA MET A 150 14.91 -1.02 -13.52
C MET A 150 15.39 -1.03 -12.06
N PRO A 151 14.48 -1.16 -11.07
CA PRO A 151 14.88 -1.32 -9.67
C PRO A 151 15.57 -2.68 -9.44
N GLY A 152 16.44 -2.73 -8.43
CA GLY A 152 16.94 -3.98 -7.85
C GLY A 152 16.13 -4.40 -6.62
N ASP A 153 16.32 -5.64 -6.17
CA ASP A 153 15.79 -6.13 -4.90
C ASP A 153 16.69 -5.66 -3.76
N VAL A 154 16.27 -4.65 -2.99
CA VAL A 154 17.08 -4.11 -1.89
C VAL A 154 17.19 -5.07 -0.70
N TYR A 155 16.29 -6.05 -0.58
CA TYR A 155 16.24 -6.99 0.54
C TYR A 155 16.92 -8.32 0.21
N GLY A 156 17.01 -8.67 -1.07
CA GLY A 156 17.65 -9.87 -1.59
C GLY A 156 16.86 -11.13 -1.23
N GLY A 157 15.60 -11.15 -1.68
CA GLY A 157 14.64 -12.23 -1.52
C GLY A 157 14.72 -13.30 -2.61
N ASN A 158 15.58 -13.16 -3.63
CA ASN A 158 15.84 -14.17 -4.67
C ASN A 158 14.66 -14.48 -5.61
N GLY A 159 13.48 -13.87 -5.38
CA GLY A 159 12.28 -14.05 -6.19
C GLY A 159 12.07 -12.98 -7.26
N LEU A 160 12.58 -11.76 -7.06
CA LEU A 160 12.26 -10.62 -7.92
C LEU A 160 13.02 -10.70 -9.25
N ARG A 161 12.36 -10.30 -10.34
CA ARG A 161 12.89 -10.38 -11.72
C ARG A 161 12.53 -9.13 -12.50
N ALA A 162 13.54 -8.49 -13.10
CA ALA A 162 13.40 -7.31 -13.95
C ALA A 162 13.46 -7.72 -15.45
N PRO A 163 12.49 -7.29 -16.27
CA PRO A 163 12.50 -7.56 -17.70
C PRO A 163 13.27 -6.49 -18.48
N PHE A 164 14.03 -6.92 -19.47
CA PHE A 164 14.66 -6.06 -20.46
C PHE A 164 14.41 -6.58 -21.87
N TRP A 165 13.97 -5.69 -22.75
CA TRP A 165 13.95 -5.92 -24.18
C TRP A 165 15.23 -5.35 -24.80
N VAL A 166 16.05 -6.22 -25.40
CA VAL A 166 17.39 -5.87 -25.90
C VAL A 166 17.55 -6.48 -27.29
N GLU A 167 18.07 -5.71 -28.24
CA GLU A 167 18.36 -6.20 -29.59
C GLU A 167 19.58 -7.14 -29.58
N PRO A 168 19.81 -7.97 -30.61
CA PRO A 168 21.05 -8.71 -30.73
C PRO A 168 22.24 -7.75 -30.88
N GLY A 169 23.32 -7.98 -30.13
CA GLY A 169 24.49 -7.10 -30.14
C GLY A 169 25.33 -7.13 -28.88
N GLU A 170 26.21 -6.13 -28.76
CA GLU A 170 26.98 -5.84 -27.56
C GLU A 170 26.30 -4.72 -26.76
N HIS A 171 26.18 -4.94 -25.46
CA HIS A 171 25.46 -4.08 -24.54
C HIS A 171 26.27 -3.88 -23.26
N VAL A 172 25.95 -2.82 -22.52
CA VAL A 172 26.50 -2.55 -21.20
C VAL A 172 25.47 -2.91 -20.14
N LEU A 173 25.80 -3.91 -19.33
CA LEU A 173 25.05 -4.26 -18.13
C LEU A 173 25.72 -3.61 -16.92
N ALA A 174 24.98 -2.82 -16.16
CA ALA A 174 25.46 -2.21 -14.92
C ALA A 174 24.46 -2.40 -13.79
N VAL A 175 24.94 -2.80 -12.62
CA VAL A 175 24.13 -3.01 -11.42
C VAL A 175 24.70 -2.17 -10.28
N ARG A 176 23.83 -1.39 -9.63
CA ARG A 176 24.20 -0.63 -8.43
C ARG A 176 23.92 -1.50 -7.20
N LEU A 177 24.98 -2.11 -6.67
CA LEU A 177 24.96 -3.02 -5.53
C LEU A 177 24.78 -2.28 -4.20
N LEU A 178 24.12 -2.94 -3.25
CA LEU A 178 23.87 -2.49 -1.87
C LEU A 178 24.46 -3.51 -0.88
N ASN A 179 25.73 -3.35 -0.55
CA ASN A 179 26.43 -4.26 0.37
C ASN A 179 26.24 -3.81 1.83
N ARG A 180 25.28 -4.42 2.53
CA ARG A 180 25.08 -4.24 3.98
C ARG A 180 25.57 -5.46 4.77
N GLY A 181 26.84 -5.82 4.60
CA GLY A 181 27.47 -6.97 5.28
C GLY A 181 27.15 -8.36 4.69
N ARG A 182 26.43 -8.42 3.57
CA ARG A 182 26.16 -9.63 2.77
C ARG A 182 26.48 -9.36 1.31
N ALA A 183 26.90 -10.39 0.58
CA ALA A 183 27.19 -10.28 -0.85
C ALA A 183 25.91 -10.02 -1.64
N SER A 184 26.03 -9.17 -2.67
CA SER A 184 25.00 -8.97 -3.68
C SER A 184 25.05 -10.12 -4.69
N GLN A 185 23.90 -10.50 -5.24
CA GLN A 185 23.78 -11.63 -6.16
C GLN A 185 23.10 -11.17 -7.45
N VAL A 186 23.71 -11.45 -8.59
CA VAL A 186 23.18 -11.06 -9.90
C VAL A 186 23.15 -12.29 -10.81
N GLN A 187 21.96 -12.62 -11.30
CA GLN A 187 21.74 -13.74 -12.22
C GLN A 187 20.91 -13.29 -13.42
N LEU A 188 21.24 -13.83 -14.59
CA LEU A 188 20.62 -13.47 -15.86
C LEU A 188 20.09 -14.72 -16.54
N TRP A 189 18.97 -14.56 -17.22
CA TRP A 189 18.42 -15.57 -18.12
C TRP A 189 17.90 -14.91 -19.39
N THR A 190 17.79 -15.70 -20.45
CA THR A 190 17.08 -15.32 -21.67
C THR A 190 15.84 -16.17 -21.85
N THR A 191 14.75 -15.56 -22.30
CA THR A 191 13.55 -16.25 -22.76
C THR A 191 13.13 -15.76 -24.14
N GLU A 192 12.36 -16.59 -24.84
CA GLU A 192 11.74 -16.23 -26.11
C GLU A 192 10.23 -15.96 -25.92
N ASP A 193 9.70 -16.13 -24.71
CA ASP A 193 8.30 -15.86 -24.40
C ASP A 193 8.09 -14.34 -24.21
N PRO A 194 7.12 -13.72 -24.90
CA PRO A 194 6.88 -12.27 -24.82
C PRO A 194 6.29 -11.83 -23.46
N ILE A 195 5.78 -12.79 -22.70
CA ILE A 195 5.32 -12.64 -21.32
C ILE A 195 5.87 -13.82 -20.51
N TYR A 196 6.27 -13.57 -19.27
CA TYR A 196 6.71 -14.60 -18.34
C TYR A 196 6.02 -14.43 -16.99
N LEU A 197 5.29 -15.46 -16.54
CA LEU A 197 4.72 -15.51 -15.20
C LEU A 197 5.82 -16.00 -14.26
N ASN A 198 6.14 -15.24 -13.22
CA ASN A 198 7.27 -15.56 -12.34
C ASN A 198 6.85 -16.51 -11.20
N PRO A 199 7.16 -17.82 -11.26
CA PRO A 199 6.78 -18.76 -10.21
C PRO A 199 7.60 -18.57 -8.91
N ALA A 200 8.72 -17.85 -8.97
CA ALA A 200 9.61 -17.66 -7.82
C ALA A 200 9.10 -16.61 -6.82
N ASP A 201 8.02 -15.89 -7.14
CA ASP A 201 7.53 -14.75 -6.36
C ASP A 201 6.01 -14.72 -6.23
N VAL A 202 5.40 -15.90 -6.11
CA VAL A 202 3.95 -16.07 -6.06
C VAL A 202 3.41 -15.74 -4.66
N THR A 203 2.33 -14.97 -4.63
CA THR A 203 1.49 -14.77 -3.44
C THR A 203 0.38 -15.81 -3.44
N ALA A 204 0.66 -16.95 -2.82
CA ALA A 204 -0.24 -18.10 -2.78
C ALA A 204 -1.03 -18.17 -1.45
N PRO A 205 -2.33 -18.49 -1.50
CA PRO A 205 -3.10 -18.92 -0.33
C PRO A 205 -2.79 -20.37 0.04
N ASP A 206 -3.22 -20.74 1.25
CA ASP A 206 -3.43 -22.12 1.66
C ASP A 206 -4.92 -22.33 1.98
N TRP A 207 -5.40 -23.58 2.03
CA TRP A 207 -6.73 -23.90 2.59
C TRP A 207 -6.61 -24.76 3.84
N PRO A 208 -7.38 -24.52 4.91
CA PRO A 208 -7.52 -25.52 5.95
C PRO A 208 -8.42 -26.67 5.46
N VAL A 209 -8.14 -27.90 5.92
CA VAL A 209 -9.01 -29.06 5.68
C VAL A 209 -10.46 -28.73 6.10
N GLY A 210 -11.41 -29.06 5.23
CA GLY A 210 -12.83 -28.76 5.38
C GLY A 210 -13.27 -27.44 4.73
N SER A 211 -12.34 -26.65 4.18
CA SER A 211 -12.66 -25.38 3.53
C SER A 211 -12.79 -25.50 2.00
N GLU A 212 -13.69 -24.69 1.44
CA GLU A 212 -13.86 -24.42 0.01
C GLU A 212 -13.88 -22.91 -0.31
N HIS A 213 -13.34 -22.06 0.57
CA HIS A 213 -13.42 -20.60 0.36
C HIS A 213 -12.76 -20.18 -0.94
N VAL A 214 -13.40 -19.27 -1.66
CA VAL A 214 -12.79 -18.57 -2.80
C VAL A 214 -11.63 -17.72 -2.30
N GLN A 215 -10.47 -17.86 -2.93
CA GLN A 215 -9.26 -17.11 -2.58
C GLN A 215 -8.57 -16.56 -3.82
N TRP A 216 -7.60 -15.68 -3.62
CA TRP A 216 -6.86 -15.06 -4.70
C TRP A 216 -5.42 -15.57 -4.78
N LEU A 217 -4.89 -15.64 -5.99
CA LEU A 217 -3.49 -15.97 -6.28
C LEU A 217 -2.83 -14.82 -7.01
N GLY A 218 -1.75 -14.28 -6.43
CA GLY A 218 -0.97 -13.21 -7.02
C GLY A 218 0.26 -13.76 -7.73
N VAL A 219 0.42 -13.46 -9.02
CA VAL A 219 1.61 -13.84 -9.79
C VAL A 219 2.23 -12.60 -10.43
N PRO A 220 3.50 -12.28 -10.16
CA PRO A 220 4.22 -11.25 -10.90
C PRO A 220 4.40 -11.67 -12.36
N VAL A 221 4.01 -10.79 -13.27
CA VAL A 221 4.07 -11.02 -14.71
C VAL A 221 5.03 -10.02 -15.33
N LEU A 222 6.07 -10.54 -15.98
CA LEU A 222 7.04 -9.77 -16.76
C LEU A 222 6.48 -9.65 -18.18
N ASN A 223 6.22 -8.42 -18.63
CA ASN A 223 5.86 -8.16 -20.01
C ASN A 223 7.05 -7.56 -20.74
N PHE A 224 7.61 -8.29 -21.69
CA PHE A 224 8.76 -7.82 -22.46
C PHE A 224 8.37 -7.04 -23.72
N GLN A 225 7.08 -7.06 -24.09
CA GLN A 225 6.56 -6.31 -25.22
C GLN A 225 6.67 -4.81 -24.94
N ASP A 226 6.75 -4.01 -26.01
CA ASP A 226 6.80 -2.55 -25.87
C ASP A 226 5.45 -1.93 -25.48
N THR A 227 4.35 -2.56 -25.90
CA THR A 227 3.00 -2.05 -25.70
C THR A 227 2.39 -2.53 -24.40
N ALA A 228 1.69 -1.62 -23.72
CA ALA A 228 0.69 -1.97 -22.72
C ALA A 228 -0.49 -2.70 -23.40
N THR A 229 -0.99 -3.76 -22.78
CA THR A 229 -2.08 -4.56 -23.36
C THR A 229 -3.09 -4.93 -22.30
N ARG A 230 -4.38 -4.92 -22.65
CA ARG A 230 -5.40 -5.53 -21.80
C ARG A 230 -5.20 -7.04 -21.80
N VAL A 231 -5.30 -7.65 -20.61
CA VAL A 231 -5.16 -9.10 -20.46
C VAL A 231 -6.30 -9.71 -19.65
N VAL A 232 -6.55 -11.00 -19.89
CA VAL A 232 -7.41 -11.84 -19.07
C VAL A 232 -6.51 -12.83 -18.33
N ALA A 233 -6.60 -12.82 -17.00
CA ALA A 233 -5.95 -13.76 -16.11
C ALA A 233 -6.92 -14.91 -15.82
N ARG A 234 -6.57 -16.13 -16.19
CA ARG A 234 -7.47 -17.29 -16.14
C ARG A 234 -6.91 -18.40 -15.27
N VAL A 235 -7.77 -19.01 -14.46
CA VAL A 235 -7.51 -20.31 -13.82
C VAL A 235 -8.13 -21.39 -14.69
N ILE A 236 -7.32 -22.37 -15.08
CA ILE A 236 -7.78 -23.47 -15.93
C ILE A 236 -8.48 -24.52 -15.08
N GLU A 237 -9.69 -24.91 -15.50
CA GLU A 237 -10.47 -25.94 -14.83
C GLU A 237 -9.65 -27.23 -14.65
N ASN A 238 -9.67 -27.78 -13.44
CA ASN A 238 -9.05 -29.07 -13.15
C ASN A 238 -9.91 -29.89 -12.16
N ALA A 239 -9.33 -30.91 -11.53
CA ALA A 239 -10.05 -31.73 -10.56
C ALA A 239 -10.45 -30.99 -9.28
N HIS A 240 -9.82 -29.86 -8.98
CA HIS A 240 -9.92 -29.12 -7.72
C HIS A 240 -10.60 -27.76 -7.87
N PHE A 241 -10.31 -27.04 -8.96
CA PHE A 241 -10.78 -25.67 -9.19
C PHE A 241 -11.70 -25.59 -10.41
N GLU A 242 -12.71 -24.72 -10.31
CA GLU A 242 -13.51 -24.26 -11.44
C GLU A 242 -12.67 -23.35 -12.35
N GLU A 243 -13.13 -23.21 -13.60
CA GLU A 243 -12.60 -22.16 -14.47
C GLU A 243 -13.02 -20.78 -13.93
N SER A 244 -12.07 -19.86 -13.86
CA SER A 244 -12.32 -18.46 -13.50
C SER A 244 -11.52 -17.52 -14.40
N ALA A 245 -11.98 -16.28 -14.53
CA ALA A 245 -11.28 -15.28 -15.34
C ALA A 245 -11.44 -13.87 -14.78
N THR A 246 -10.31 -13.18 -14.62
CA THR A 246 -10.23 -11.79 -14.16
C THR A 246 -9.67 -10.91 -15.26
N VAL A 247 -10.30 -9.77 -15.51
CA VAL A 247 -9.84 -8.79 -16.50
C VAL A 247 -8.91 -7.78 -15.85
N HIS A 248 -7.73 -7.60 -16.42
CA HIS A 248 -6.79 -6.54 -16.05
C HIS A 248 -6.76 -5.48 -17.15
N LEU A 249 -7.00 -4.22 -16.76
CA LEU A 249 -7.08 -3.08 -17.68
C LEU A 249 -5.85 -2.96 -18.58
N THR A 250 -4.67 -3.14 -17.99
CA THR A 250 -3.40 -3.08 -18.68
C THR A 250 -2.38 -3.97 -17.98
N LEU A 251 -1.55 -4.63 -18.78
CA LEU A 251 -0.28 -5.23 -18.41
C LEU A 251 0.82 -4.35 -19.05
N PRO A 252 1.42 -3.43 -18.29
CA PRO A 252 2.39 -2.48 -18.83
C PRO A 252 3.60 -3.17 -19.49
N GLY A 253 3.98 -2.71 -20.69
CA GLY A 253 5.10 -3.27 -21.44
C GLY A 253 6.47 -2.85 -20.91
N GLN A 254 7.47 -3.70 -21.14
CA GLN A 254 8.85 -3.61 -20.64
C GLN A 254 8.92 -3.27 -19.14
N THR A 255 8.11 -3.94 -18.31
CA THR A 255 8.14 -3.85 -16.84
C THR A 255 7.45 -5.08 -16.23
N VAL A 256 7.35 -5.10 -14.90
CA VAL A 256 6.75 -6.19 -14.11
C VAL A 256 5.69 -5.65 -13.17
N THR A 257 4.58 -6.37 -13.07
CA THR A 257 3.46 -6.06 -12.17
C THR A 257 2.82 -7.34 -11.66
N GLN A 258 2.18 -7.30 -10.49
CA GLN A 258 1.39 -8.44 -10.02
C GLN A 258 0.06 -8.54 -10.78
N VAL A 259 -0.36 -9.76 -11.08
CA VAL A 259 -1.65 -10.11 -11.68
C VAL A 259 -2.39 -11.06 -10.75
N ALA A 260 -3.70 -10.85 -10.61
CA ALA A 260 -4.56 -11.57 -9.67
C ALA A 260 -5.39 -12.62 -10.40
N PHE A 261 -5.43 -13.84 -9.85
CA PHE A 261 -6.19 -14.97 -10.33
C PHE A 261 -7.16 -15.42 -9.24
N GLU A 262 -8.43 -15.63 -9.58
CA GLU A 262 -9.46 -16.05 -8.63
C GLU A 262 -9.53 -17.57 -8.55
N LEU A 263 -9.26 -18.15 -7.38
CA LEU A 263 -9.29 -19.59 -7.17
C LEU A 263 -10.64 -19.97 -6.55
N VAL A 264 -11.45 -20.70 -7.32
CA VAL A 264 -12.79 -21.17 -6.92
C VAL A 264 -12.74 -22.69 -6.75
N PRO A 265 -12.66 -23.22 -5.51
CA PRO A 265 -12.70 -24.66 -5.27
C PRO A 265 -14.05 -25.26 -5.70
N LYS A 266 -14.02 -26.46 -6.28
CA LYS A 266 -15.24 -27.21 -6.68
C LYS A 266 -15.97 -27.86 -5.51
N GLN A 267 -15.25 -28.10 -4.43
CA GLN A 267 -15.71 -28.79 -3.22
C GLN A 267 -14.71 -28.54 -2.08
N PRO A 268 -15.07 -28.85 -0.82
CA PRO A 268 -14.15 -28.72 0.30
C PRO A 268 -12.94 -29.67 0.19
N PHE A 269 -11.77 -29.18 0.57
CA PHE A 269 -10.56 -29.99 0.62
C PHE A 269 -10.55 -30.87 1.87
N MET A 270 -10.56 -32.20 1.70
CA MET A 270 -10.72 -33.13 2.84
C MET A 270 -9.40 -33.73 3.36
N GLU A 271 -8.29 -33.49 2.67
CA GLU A 271 -6.97 -34.05 3.02
C GLU A 271 -5.89 -32.97 2.92
N GLU A 272 -4.95 -33.01 3.85
CA GLU A 272 -3.76 -32.14 3.86
C GLU A 272 -2.84 -32.48 2.69
N THR A 273 -2.27 -31.47 2.03
CA THR A 273 -1.31 -31.66 0.93
C THR A 273 -0.39 -30.46 0.78
N GLU A 274 0.87 -30.72 0.46
CA GLU A 274 1.87 -29.68 0.15
C GLU A 274 1.94 -29.37 -1.36
N ALA A 275 1.16 -30.07 -2.19
CA ALA A 275 1.22 -29.95 -3.64
C ALA A 275 -0.16 -30.12 -4.30
N LEU A 276 -1.06 -29.16 -4.07
CA LEU A 276 -2.33 -29.03 -4.77
C LEU A 276 -2.10 -28.37 -6.14
N PRO A 277 -2.24 -29.08 -7.27
CA PRO A 277 -1.89 -28.54 -8.58
C PRO A 277 -2.89 -27.49 -9.06
N VAL A 278 -2.39 -26.42 -9.66
CA VAL A 278 -3.18 -25.40 -10.38
C VAL A 278 -2.44 -24.96 -11.63
N THR A 279 -3.19 -24.69 -12.70
CA THR A 279 -2.66 -24.08 -13.93
C THR A 279 -3.33 -22.73 -14.09
N VAL A 280 -2.52 -21.69 -14.27
CA VAL A 280 -2.99 -20.33 -14.55
C VAL A 280 -2.39 -19.81 -15.83
N GLN A 281 -3.12 -18.98 -16.57
CA GLN A 281 -2.64 -18.42 -17.83
C GLN A 281 -3.04 -16.96 -18.05
N ILE A 282 -2.23 -16.28 -18.84
CA ILE A 282 -2.52 -14.95 -19.38
C ILE A 282 -2.98 -15.09 -20.83
N GLU A 283 -4.09 -14.44 -21.14
CA GLU A 283 -4.62 -14.28 -22.49
C GLU A 283 -4.61 -12.80 -22.87
N GLN A 284 -4.30 -12.53 -24.14
CA GLN A 284 -4.32 -11.19 -24.71
C GLN A 284 -5.15 -11.19 -26.00
N ASP A 285 -5.79 -10.05 -26.29
CA ASP A 285 -6.49 -9.87 -27.56
C ASP A 285 -5.56 -10.12 -28.77
N GLY A 286 -6.06 -10.91 -29.73
CA GLY A 286 -5.32 -11.30 -30.94
C GLY A 286 -4.47 -12.56 -30.80
N TRP A 287 -4.34 -13.13 -29.60
CA TRP A 287 -3.65 -14.41 -29.41
C TRP A 287 -4.55 -15.60 -29.78
N SER A 288 -3.92 -16.66 -30.31
CA SER A 288 -4.58 -17.95 -30.55
C SER A 288 -4.44 -18.92 -29.38
N GLU A 289 -3.49 -18.67 -28.48
CA GLU A 289 -3.15 -19.51 -27.32
C GLU A 289 -2.82 -18.60 -26.12
N GLY A 290 -3.12 -19.05 -24.90
CA GLY A 290 -2.75 -18.37 -23.66
C GLY A 290 -1.42 -18.90 -23.12
N ILE A 291 -0.59 -18.03 -22.53
CA ILE A 291 0.69 -18.43 -21.92
C ILE A 291 0.43 -18.78 -20.45
N GLY A 292 0.67 -20.05 -20.10
CA GLY A 292 0.38 -20.58 -18.78
C GLY A 292 1.58 -21.09 -17.99
N VAL A 293 1.40 -21.22 -16.69
CA VAL A 293 2.36 -21.83 -15.75
C VAL A 293 1.62 -22.78 -14.82
N ASN A 294 2.29 -23.88 -14.46
CA ASN A 294 1.80 -24.81 -13.44
C ASN A 294 2.39 -24.41 -12.09
N LEU A 295 1.53 -24.33 -11.08
CA LEU A 295 1.90 -24.02 -9.71
C LEU A 295 1.39 -25.12 -8.77
N ALA A 296 1.95 -25.17 -7.58
CA ALA A 296 1.55 -26.07 -6.51
C ALA A 296 1.17 -25.24 -5.28
N LEU A 297 -0.07 -25.37 -4.85
CA LEU A 297 -0.64 -24.73 -3.65
C LEU A 297 -0.68 -25.74 -2.49
N ARG A 298 -1.18 -25.33 -1.33
CA ARG A 298 -1.21 -26.18 -0.14
C ARG A 298 -2.58 -26.24 0.50
N VAL A 299 -2.87 -27.39 1.10
CA VAL A 299 -3.96 -27.59 2.06
C VAL A 299 -3.32 -27.96 3.38
N ARG A 300 -3.69 -27.28 4.46
CA ARG A 300 -3.17 -27.42 5.83
C ARG A 300 -4.17 -28.18 6.69
N GLY A 301 -3.70 -28.84 7.76
CA GLY A 301 -4.59 -29.36 8.79
C GLY A 301 -5.52 -28.27 9.36
N ALA A 302 -6.72 -28.64 9.81
CA ALA A 302 -7.74 -27.69 10.27
C ALA A 302 -7.32 -26.85 11.50
N ASP A 303 -6.40 -27.38 12.31
CA ASP A 303 -5.82 -26.76 13.51
C ASP A 303 -4.48 -26.05 13.24
N GLN A 304 -3.94 -26.17 12.03
CA GLN A 304 -2.66 -25.57 11.67
C GLN A 304 -2.83 -24.12 11.19
N PRO A 305 -1.79 -23.28 11.32
CA PRO A 305 -1.75 -22.00 10.64
C PRO A 305 -1.83 -22.16 9.13
N TRP A 306 -2.51 -21.21 8.49
CA TRP A 306 -2.69 -21.18 7.04
C TRP A 306 -2.73 -19.74 6.50
N LYS A 307 -2.48 -19.55 5.21
CA LYS A 307 -2.53 -18.24 4.56
C LYS A 307 -3.88 -17.97 3.91
N ARG A 308 -4.53 -16.89 4.32
CA ARG A 308 -5.70 -16.33 3.63
C ARG A 308 -5.26 -15.24 2.67
N ALA A 309 -5.52 -15.43 1.38
CA ALA A 309 -5.18 -14.44 0.35
C ALA A 309 -6.42 -13.71 -0.18
N ARG A 310 -6.32 -12.38 -0.24
CA ARG A 310 -7.37 -11.44 -0.63
C ARG A 310 -6.87 -10.49 -1.70
N ARG A 311 -7.79 -9.92 -2.48
CA ARG A 311 -7.48 -8.84 -3.42
C ARG A 311 -7.61 -7.50 -2.71
N SER A 312 -6.57 -6.67 -2.75
CA SER A 312 -6.58 -5.35 -2.12
C SER A 312 -7.40 -4.35 -2.93
N PHE A 313 -8.17 -3.49 -2.26
CA PHE A 313 -8.86 -2.37 -2.88
C PHE A 313 -7.88 -1.25 -3.27
N VAL A 314 -6.68 -1.18 -2.67
CA VAL A 314 -5.70 -0.12 -2.92
C VAL A 314 -5.22 -0.14 -4.36
N ASP A 315 -4.91 -1.31 -4.91
CA ASP A 315 -4.29 -1.42 -6.23
C ASP A 315 -4.76 -2.64 -7.05
N GLY A 316 -5.58 -3.52 -6.46
CA GLY A 316 -6.07 -4.73 -7.12
C GLY A 316 -5.10 -5.91 -7.07
N SER A 317 -3.94 -5.77 -6.42
CA SER A 317 -3.02 -6.90 -6.19
C SER A 317 -3.52 -7.85 -5.12
N VAL A 318 -2.96 -9.06 -5.10
CA VAL A 318 -3.21 -10.05 -4.06
C VAL A 318 -2.23 -9.85 -2.91
N GLN A 319 -2.78 -9.74 -1.71
CA GLN A 319 -2.06 -9.73 -0.44
C GLN A 319 -2.60 -10.87 0.44
N TYR A 320 -1.82 -11.33 1.40
CA TYR A 320 -2.25 -12.37 2.32
C TYR A 320 -2.02 -12.00 3.78
N TYR A 321 -2.74 -12.69 4.65
CA TYR A 321 -2.44 -12.74 6.08
C TYR A 321 -2.34 -14.19 6.54
N GLY A 322 -1.48 -14.44 7.53
CA GLY A 322 -1.46 -15.71 8.24
C GLY A 322 -2.63 -15.80 9.20
N VAL A 323 -3.20 -16.99 9.38
CA VAL A 323 -4.28 -17.27 10.33
C VAL A 323 -3.79 -18.30 11.31
N ARG A 324 -3.97 -18.06 12.61
CA ARG A 324 -3.90 -19.06 13.68
C ARG A 324 -5.34 -19.30 14.16
N PRO A 325 -5.94 -20.44 13.84
CA PRO A 325 -7.32 -20.72 14.25
C PRO A 325 -7.41 -20.87 15.77
N PRO A 326 -8.60 -20.63 16.35
CA PRO A 326 -8.84 -20.94 17.75
C PRO A 326 -8.78 -22.45 18.00
N THR A 327 -8.70 -22.88 19.26
CA THR A 327 -8.72 -24.30 19.62
C THR A 327 -10.03 -24.99 19.27
N ASP A 328 -11.14 -24.23 19.23
CA ASP A 328 -12.44 -24.68 18.72
C ASP A 328 -12.96 -23.70 17.66
N PRO A 329 -12.60 -23.89 16.37
CA PRO A 329 -13.12 -23.08 15.26
C PRO A 329 -14.62 -23.28 15.02
N GLY A 330 -15.21 -24.35 15.56
CA GLY A 330 -16.63 -24.68 15.40
C GLY A 330 -17.56 -24.01 16.43
N ALA A 331 -17.01 -23.20 17.34
CA ALA A 331 -17.77 -22.51 18.39
C ALA A 331 -18.84 -21.53 17.85
N GLY A 332 -18.76 -21.18 16.56
CA GLY A 332 -19.73 -20.33 15.87
C GLY A 332 -19.36 -18.84 15.89
N PRO A 333 -20.24 -17.97 15.37
CA PRO A 333 -19.98 -16.54 15.25
C PRO A 333 -19.82 -15.86 16.61
N GLY A 334 -19.17 -14.69 16.62
CA GLY A 334 -19.02 -13.84 17.82
C GLY A 334 -17.77 -14.11 18.65
N GLN A 335 -16.85 -14.96 18.19
CA GLN A 335 -15.49 -15.04 18.76
C GLN A 335 -14.75 -13.71 18.58
N SER A 336 -13.72 -13.49 19.39
CA SER A 336 -12.88 -12.29 19.28
C SER A 336 -11.93 -12.37 18.07
N LEU A 337 -11.36 -11.23 17.69
CA LEU A 337 -10.27 -11.14 16.70
C LEU A 337 -9.02 -10.53 17.31
N VAL A 338 -7.87 -11.16 17.12
CA VAL A 338 -6.55 -10.62 17.43
C VAL A 338 -5.81 -10.36 16.13
N VAL A 339 -5.42 -9.11 15.88
CA VAL A 339 -4.60 -8.72 14.73
C VAL A 339 -3.16 -8.53 15.21
N SER A 340 -2.26 -9.40 14.76
CA SER A 340 -0.84 -9.36 15.10
C SER A 340 0.00 -8.84 13.94
N LEU A 341 0.60 -7.67 14.12
CA LEU A 341 1.48 -7.06 13.15
C LEU A 341 2.90 -7.65 13.29
N HIS A 342 3.49 -8.09 12.18
CA HIS A 342 4.80 -8.73 12.17
C HIS A 342 5.97 -7.73 12.23
N GLY A 343 7.11 -8.22 12.74
CA GLY A 343 8.39 -7.51 12.73
C GLY A 343 9.05 -7.41 11.35
N ALA A 344 10.12 -6.63 11.23
CA ALA A 344 10.86 -6.44 9.98
C ALA A 344 11.50 -7.76 9.50
N GLY A 345 11.30 -8.11 8.24
CA GLY A 345 11.81 -9.35 7.65
C GLY A 345 10.99 -10.60 7.99
N VAL A 346 9.92 -10.49 8.78
CA VAL A 346 9.05 -11.61 9.17
C VAL A 346 7.90 -11.73 8.17
N GLN A 347 7.51 -12.96 7.81
CA GLN A 347 6.32 -13.21 7.01
C GLN A 347 5.08 -13.29 7.92
N GLY A 348 3.92 -12.83 7.45
CA GLY A 348 2.66 -12.91 8.22
C GLY A 348 2.34 -14.31 8.73
N ILE A 349 2.55 -15.36 7.93
CA ILE A 349 2.35 -16.75 8.39
C ILE A 349 3.32 -17.17 9.50
N GLY A 350 4.56 -16.65 9.47
CA GLY A 350 5.55 -16.89 10.51
C GLY A 350 5.12 -16.24 11.82
N GLN A 351 4.66 -14.98 11.75
CA GLN A 351 4.12 -14.25 12.90
C GLN A 351 2.91 -14.99 13.51
N ALA A 352 1.92 -15.41 12.71
CA ALA A 352 0.78 -16.18 13.22
C ALA A 352 1.20 -17.48 13.90
N SER A 353 2.25 -18.13 13.38
CA SER A 353 2.77 -19.39 13.93
C SER A 353 3.51 -19.22 15.27
N SER A 354 3.92 -18.00 15.62
CA SER A 354 4.60 -17.70 16.89
C SER A 354 3.67 -17.66 18.09
N TYR A 355 2.35 -17.64 17.90
CA TYR A 355 1.35 -17.62 18.99
C TYR A 355 0.79 -19.01 19.24
N SER A 356 0.44 -19.38 20.47
CA SER A 356 -0.44 -20.55 20.69
C SER A 356 -1.86 -20.27 20.20
N ALA A 357 -2.62 -21.34 19.89
CA ALA A 357 -4.05 -21.21 19.61
C ALA A 357 -4.80 -20.75 20.88
N LYS A 358 -5.78 -19.84 20.71
CA LYS A 358 -6.62 -19.34 21.80
C LYS A 358 -8.00 -19.99 21.72
N ASP A 359 -8.68 -20.17 22.84
CA ASP A 359 -10.04 -20.73 22.84
C ASP A 359 -11.11 -19.69 22.46
N PHE A 360 -10.83 -18.40 22.70
CA PHE A 360 -11.79 -17.30 22.54
C PHE A 360 -11.62 -16.46 21.27
N ALA A 361 -10.52 -16.62 20.53
CA ALA A 361 -10.15 -15.69 19.46
C ALA A 361 -9.56 -16.35 18.21
N TRP A 362 -9.94 -15.82 17.06
CA TRP A 362 -9.17 -15.93 15.83
C TRP A 362 -7.97 -15.00 15.91
N LEU A 363 -6.78 -15.48 15.54
CA LEU A 363 -5.59 -14.63 15.40
C LEU A 363 -5.17 -14.55 13.94
N ILE A 364 -4.95 -13.33 13.45
CA ILE A 364 -4.44 -13.09 12.10
C ILE A 364 -3.15 -12.29 12.14
N ALA A 365 -2.30 -12.45 11.12
CA ALA A 365 -1.10 -11.67 10.95
C ALA A 365 -0.93 -11.20 9.49
N PRO A 366 -1.26 -9.94 9.17
CA PRO A 366 -1.15 -9.38 7.81
C PRO A 366 0.30 -9.31 7.33
N THR A 367 0.55 -9.24 6.02
CA THR A 367 1.91 -9.28 5.45
C THR A 367 2.59 -7.93 5.21
N ASN A 368 1.96 -6.80 5.57
CA ASN A 368 2.54 -5.45 5.43
C ASN A 368 3.19 -5.17 4.07
N ARG A 369 2.65 -5.67 2.95
CA ARG A 369 3.22 -5.52 1.59
C ARG A 369 4.72 -5.87 1.49
N ARG A 370 5.07 -7.16 1.51
CA ARG A 370 6.47 -7.70 1.61
C ARG A 370 7.03 -7.59 3.04
N PRO A 371 8.10 -8.34 3.39
CA PRO A 371 8.56 -8.46 4.78
C PRO A 371 8.95 -7.17 5.52
N PHE A 372 9.13 -6.05 4.82
CA PHE A 372 9.50 -4.75 5.39
C PHE A 372 8.51 -3.63 5.04
N GLY A 373 7.42 -3.95 4.34
CA GLY A 373 6.71 -3.00 3.47
C GLY A 373 6.03 -1.86 4.21
N PHE A 374 6.79 -0.78 4.34
CA PHE A 374 6.32 0.52 4.80
C PHE A 374 6.05 0.61 6.30
N ASP A 375 6.73 -0.19 7.12
CA ASP A 375 6.74 -0.03 8.59
C ASP A 375 5.34 0.01 9.26
N TRP A 376 4.31 -0.52 8.60
CA TRP A 376 2.90 -0.42 9.04
C TRP A 376 2.31 1.00 9.02
N GLU A 377 3.01 1.94 8.40
CA GLU A 377 2.51 3.27 8.03
C GLU A 377 1.96 3.25 6.59
N ASP A 378 1.25 4.29 6.16
CA ASP A 378 0.72 4.43 4.79
C ASP A 378 -0.03 3.16 4.30
N TRP A 379 0.51 2.49 3.27
CA TRP A 379 -0.04 1.25 2.72
C TRP A 379 -0.04 0.12 3.73
N GLY A 380 0.98 0.02 4.57
CA GLY A 380 1.06 -1.00 5.62
C GLY A 380 -0.11 -0.92 6.60
N ARG A 381 -0.48 0.30 6.99
CA ARG A 381 -1.69 0.56 7.78
C ARG A 381 -2.95 0.12 7.03
N LEU A 382 -3.08 0.50 5.75
CA LEU A 382 -4.23 0.11 4.94
C LEU A 382 -4.36 -1.42 4.84
N ASP A 383 -3.26 -2.15 4.69
CA ASP A 383 -3.29 -3.62 4.62
C ASP A 383 -3.62 -4.29 5.95
N ALA A 384 -3.19 -3.71 7.07
CA ALA A 384 -3.62 -4.17 8.39
C ALA A 384 -5.14 -4.06 8.53
N LEU A 385 -5.70 -2.93 8.13
CA LEU A 385 -7.14 -2.64 8.21
C LEU A 385 -7.94 -3.51 7.22
N GLU A 386 -7.50 -3.66 5.98
CA GLU A 386 -8.11 -4.57 5.00
C GLU A 386 -8.09 -6.03 5.45
N ALA A 387 -7.00 -6.49 6.07
CA ALA A 387 -6.91 -7.86 6.56
C ALA A 387 -7.82 -8.08 7.78
N ALA A 388 -7.92 -7.11 8.68
CA ALA A 388 -8.88 -7.14 9.77
C ALA A 388 -10.32 -7.20 9.22
N ASP A 389 -10.67 -6.34 8.27
CA ASP A 389 -12.00 -6.31 7.66
C ASP A 389 -12.35 -7.63 6.94
N ASP A 390 -11.44 -8.22 6.15
CA ASP A 390 -11.64 -9.54 5.50
C ASP A 390 -11.81 -10.66 6.55
N ALA A 391 -11.00 -10.66 7.61
CA ALA A 391 -11.09 -11.68 8.66
C ALA A 391 -12.37 -11.56 9.51
N MET A 392 -12.77 -10.34 9.85
CA MET A 392 -14.01 -10.09 10.58
C MET A 392 -15.23 -10.59 9.80
N ALA A 393 -15.26 -10.34 8.49
CA ALA A 393 -16.32 -10.83 7.62
C ALA A 393 -16.28 -12.34 7.45
N LEU A 394 -15.08 -12.93 7.25
CA LEU A 394 -14.92 -14.37 7.03
C LEU A 394 -15.28 -15.22 8.25
N PHE A 395 -14.88 -14.77 9.44
CA PHE A 395 -15.06 -15.52 10.69
C PHE A 395 -16.23 -15.02 11.54
N GLU A 396 -16.96 -14.00 11.08
CA GLU A 396 -18.09 -13.39 11.79
C GLU A 396 -17.72 -13.01 13.25
N THR A 397 -16.54 -12.42 13.45
CA THR A 397 -16.03 -12.08 14.79
C THR A 397 -16.77 -10.89 15.40
N ASN A 398 -16.78 -10.80 16.73
CA ASN A 398 -17.40 -9.69 17.45
C ASN A 398 -16.59 -8.38 17.25
N PRO A 399 -17.16 -7.32 16.63
CA PRO A 399 -16.46 -6.08 16.36
C PRO A 399 -16.05 -5.31 17.63
N THR A 400 -16.74 -5.50 18.76
CA THR A 400 -16.33 -4.87 20.03
C THR A 400 -15.19 -5.60 20.73
N GLN A 401 -14.84 -6.81 20.26
CA GLN A 401 -13.79 -7.67 20.82
C GLN A 401 -12.69 -7.91 19.79
N THR A 402 -12.19 -6.81 19.22
CA THR A 402 -11.07 -6.81 18.29
C THR A 402 -9.85 -6.17 18.97
N TYR A 403 -8.70 -6.81 18.86
CA TYR A 403 -7.47 -6.43 19.57
C TYR A 403 -6.29 -6.30 18.60
N LEU A 404 -5.33 -5.44 18.93
CA LEU A 404 -4.14 -5.18 18.11
C LEU A 404 -2.88 -5.47 18.91
N THR A 405 -1.93 -6.22 18.33
CA THR A 405 -0.63 -6.53 18.94
C THR A 405 0.42 -6.65 17.84
N GLY A 406 1.70 -6.76 18.21
CA GLY A 406 2.78 -6.98 17.27
C GLY A 406 4.15 -6.82 17.90
N HIS A 407 5.18 -7.31 17.22
CA HIS A 407 6.57 -7.30 17.69
C HIS A 407 7.48 -6.42 16.83
N SER A 408 8.41 -5.67 17.42
CA SER A 408 9.41 -4.88 16.69
C SER A 408 8.75 -3.85 15.77
N MET A 409 8.94 -3.95 14.44
CA MET A 409 8.19 -3.18 13.44
C MET A 409 6.68 -3.30 13.63
N GLY A 410 6.18 -4.48 13.99
CA GLY A 410 4.78 -4.68 14.33
C GLY A 410 4.37 -4.08 15.67
N GLY A 411 5.29 -3.95 16.62
CA GLY A 411 5.07 -3.20 17.86
C GLY A 411 4.91 -1.71 17.58
N HIS A 412 5.74 -1.15 16.70
CA HIS A 412 5.56 0.20 16.16
C HIS A 412 4.21 0.33 15.41
N GLY A 413 3.89 -0.63 14.53
CA GLY A 413 2.61 -0.66 13.85
C GLY A 413 1.41 -0.72 14.81
N THR A 414 1.55 -1.40 15.95
CA THR A 414 0.50 -1.48 16.98
C THR A 414 0.24 -0.11 17.57
N TRP A 415 1.30 0.66 17.84
CA TRP A 415 1.16 2.06 18.23
C TRP A 415 0.56 2.91 17.12
N HIS A 416 1.13 2.85 15.92
CA HIS A 416 0.76 3.70 14.79
C HIS A 416 -0.70 3.49 14.35
N VAL A 417 -1.09 2.25 14.05
CA VAL A 417 -2.47 1.90 13.66
C VAL A 417 -3.42 2.13 14.84
N GLY A 418 -2.95 1.86 16.06
CA GLY A 418 -3.72 2.06 17.30
C GLY A 418 -4.18 3.50 17.50
N VAL A 419 -3.26 4.47 17.45
CA VAL A 419 -3.61 5.89 17.67
C VAL A 419 -4.40 6.50 16.53
N ASN A 420 -4.24 5.97 15.31
CA ASN A 420 -4.87 6.50 14.10
C ASN A 420 -6.23 5.86 13.78
N ASP A 421 -6.52 4.67 14.33
CA ASP A 421 -7.82 3.97 14.22
C ASP A 421 -8.31 3.45 15.58
N PRO A 422 -8.38 4.28 16.63
CA PRO A 422 -8.57 3.85 18.02
C PRO A 422 -9.93 3.18 18.29
N GLN A 423 -10.94 3.44 17.47
CA GLN A 423 -12.29 2.85 17.59
C GLN A 423 -12.38 1.39 17.14
N ARG A 424 -11.29 0.82 16.63
CA ARG A 424 -11.27 -0.59 16.17
C ARG A 424 -10.73 -1.55 17.22
N TRP A 425 -10.01 -1.04 18.22
CA TRP A 425 -9.19 -1.86 19.11
C TRP A 425 -9.60 -1.68 20.57
N ALA A 426 -10.09 -2.75 21.20
CA ALA A 426 -10.38 -2.74 22.64
C ALA A 426 -9.09 -2.75 23.48
N VAL A 427 -8.06 -3.43 22.98
CA VAL A 427 -6.77 -3.60 23.64
C VAL A 427 -5.65 -3.48 22.61
N LEU A 428 -4.59 -2.75 22.97
CA LEU A 428 -3.33 -2.66 22.24
C LEU A 428 -2.24 -3.38 23.07
N GLY A 429 -1.54 -4.32 22.45
CA GLY A 429 -0.45 -5.09 23.04
C GLY A 429 0.88 -4.93 22.27
N PRO A 430 1.50 -3.75 22.23
CA PRO A 430 2.76 -3.54 21.52
C PRO A 430 3.90 -4.26 22.24
N SER A 431 4.69 -5.04 21.50
CA SER A 431 5.89 -5.72 21.99
C SER A 431 7.15 -5.18 21.30
N ALA A 432 8.13 -4.73 22.08
CA ALA A 432 9.40 -4.18 21.59
C ALA A 432 9.24 -3.15 20.44
N GLY A 433 8.23 -2.28 20.52
CA GLY A 433 7.88 -1.30 19.48
C GLY A 433 8.46 0.09 19.74
N TRP A 434 8.79 0.82 18.67
CA TRP A 434 9.23 2.22 18.74
C TRP A 434 8.12 3.22 18.43
N SER A 435 8.29 4.47 18.86
CA SER A 435 7.27 5.51 18.69
C SER A 435 7.23 6.10 17.28
N ASP A 436 8.39 6.44 16.74
CA ASP A 436 8.57 6.98 15.38
C ASP A 436 9.91 6.54 14.77
N PHE A 437 9.96 6.47 13.43
CA PHE A 437 11.12 6.00 12.68
C PHE A 437 12.41 6.78 12.98
N TRP A 438 12.31 8.10 13.21
CA TRP A 438 13.46 8.99 13.33
C TRP A 438 14.15 8.86 14.67
N ASN A 439 13.37 8.73 15.74
CA ASN A 439 13.88 8.42 17.07
C ASN A 439 14.58 7.06 17.08
N TYR A 440 13.95 6.05 16.46
CA TYR A 440 14.47 4.69 16.35
C TYR A 440 15.78 4.60 15.55
N ALA A 441 15.78 5.12 14.32
CA ALA A 441 16.93 5.08 13.42
C ALA A 441 18.08 6.01 13.86
N ARG A 442 17.83 6.91 14.83
CA ARG A 442 18.74 8.01 15.22
C ARG A 442 19.12 8.92 14.06
N ASP A 443 18.20 9.04 13.10
CA ASP A 443 18.34 9.90 11.94
C ASP A 443 17.76 11.30 12.21
N GLY A 444 18.13 12.27 11.38
CA GLY A 444 17.60 13.63 11.48
C GLY A 444 16.10 13.65 11.16
N ARG A 445 15.26 13.85 12.17
CA ARG A 445 13.81 14.04 12.00
C ARG A 445 13.53 15.15 10.97
N PRO A 446 12.58 14.95 10.03
CA PRO A 446 12.22 15.98 9.08
C PRO A 446 11.70 17.21 9.81
N SER A 447 11.80 18.38 9.17
CA SER A 447 11.34 19.65 9.71
C SER A 447 10.44 20.38 8.71
N GLY A 448 9.71 21.40 9.19
CA GLY A 448 8.85 22.23 8.35
C GLY A 448 7.80 21.42 7.60
N LEU A 449 7.66 21.70 6.30
CA LEU A 449 6.59 21.13 5.48
C LEU A 449 6.76 19.62 5.22
N PHE A 450 8.00 19.10 5.21
CA PHE A 450 8.23 17.65 5.16
C PHE A 450 7.81 16.94 6.44
N ALA A 451 8.04 17.55 7.61
CA ALA A 451 7.52 17.00 8.86
C ALA A 451 6.00 16.99 8.85
N ARG A 452 5.40 18.02 8.24
CA ARG A 452 3.94 18.15 8.18
C ARG A 452 3.29 17.08 7.29
N SER A 453 3.88 16.74 6.15
CA SER A 453 3.36 15.66 5.29
C SER A 453 3.47 14.27 5.93
N GLN A 454 4.32 14.13 6.94
CA GLN A 454 4.56 12.91 7.72
C GLN A 454 4.03 13.01 9.16
N ALA A 455 3.08 13.91 9.42
CA ALA A 455 2.60 14.16 10.78
C ALA A 455 2.01 12.90 11.45
N TYR A 456 1.51 11.95 10.66
CA TYR A 456 0.95 10.67 11.12
C TYR A 456 1.99 9.73 11.74
N SER A 457 3.26 9.83 11.36
CA SER A 457 4.34 8.98 11.85
C SER A 457 4.77 9.34 13.28
N PHE A 458 4.37 10.50 13.79
CA PHE A 458 4.72 10.97 15.13
C PHE A 458 3.72 10.49 16.18
N THR A 459 3.69 9.18 16.41
CA THR A 459 2.68 8.46 17.20
C THR A 459 2.42 9.05 18.58
N GLU A 460 3.47 9.50 19.30
CA GLU A 460 3.35 10.12 20.62
C GLU A 460 2.40 11.32 20.65
N ASN A 461 2.23 12.04 19.53
CA ASN A 461 1.34 13.20 19.46
C ASN A 461 -0.14 12.83 19.58
N TYR A 462 -0.50 11.55 19.41
CA TYR A 462 -1.88 11.08 19.27
C TYR A 462 -2.27 10.06 20.35
N VAL A 463 -1.45 9.84 21.38
CA VAL A 463 -1.76 8.89 22.47
C VAL A 463 -3.06 9.24 23.23
N GLU A 464 -3.50 10.50 23.19
CA GLU A 464 -4.80 10.92 23.75
C GLU A 464 -5.98 10.19 23.11
N ASN A 465 -5.83 9.75 21.85
CA ASN A 465 -6.85 8.94 21.18
C ASN A 465 -7.02 7.56 21.82
N LEU A 466 -6.09 7.11 22.68
CA LEU A 466 -6.15 5.82 23.36
C LEU A 466 -6.79 5.89 24.75
N ALA A 467 -7.32 7.04 25.18
CA ALA A 467 -7.81 7.25 26.56
C ALA A 467 -8.73 6.12 27.08
N GLU A 468 -9.72 5.73 26.27
CA GLU A 468 -10.72 4.70 26.61
C GLU A 468 -10.28 3.25 26.28
N ARG A 469 -9.02 3.06 25.87
CA ARG A 469 -8.49 1.76 25.40
C ARG A 469 -7.62 1.16 26.49
N ALA A 470 -7.45 -0.15 26.46
CA ALA A 470 -6.41 -0.78 27.28
C ALA A 470 -5.10 -0.90 26.50
N VAL A 471 -3.99 -0.62 27.17
CA VAL A 471 -2.64 -0.70 26.61
C VAL A 471 -1.79 -1.56 27.54
N TYR A 472 -1.17 -2.60 26.98
CA TYR A 472 -0.27 -3.50 27.71
C TYR A 472 1.05 -3.63 26.95
N ILE A 473 2.12 -3.05 27.47
CA ILE A 473 3.41 -2.99 26.76
C ILE A 473 4.30 -4.16 27.18
N ILE A 474 4.93 -4.86 26.24
CA ILE A 474 5.88 -5.94 26.52
C ILE A 474 7.26 -5.54 26.00
N HIS A 475 8.33 -5.65 26.79
CA HIS A 475 9.68 -5.33 26.31
C HIS A 475 10.77 -6.05 27.11
N GLY A 476 11.80 -6.57 26.43
CA GLY A 476 13.03 -7.05 27.04
C GLY A 476 13.95 -5.89 27.45
N THR A 477 14.41 -5.89 28.70
CA THR A 477 15.26 -4.80 29.26
C THR A 477 16.68 -4.76 28.67
N ALA A 478 17.13 -5.83 28.01
CA ALA A 478 18.42 -5.94 27.35
C ALA A 478 18.31 -5.94 25.81
N ASP A 479 17.20 -5.46 25.24
CA ASP A 479 16.99 -5.35 23.80
C ASP A 479 17.98 -4.36 23.16
N ASP A 480 18.81 -4.86 22.24
CA ASP A 480 19.83 -4.11 21.50
C ASP A 480 19.40 -3.77 20.06
N ASN A 481 18.23 -4.23 19.62
CA ASN A 481 17.65 -3.94 18.32
C ASN A 481 16.67 -2.78 18.39
N VAL A 482 15.67 -2.86 19.28
CA VAL A 482 14.77 -1.77 19.65
C VAL A 482 15.03 -1.48 21.13
N PRO A 483 15.85 -0.46 21.44
CA PRO A 483 16.28 -0.21 22.81
C PRO A 483 15.09 -0.10 23.77
N PHE A 484 15.22 -0.68 24.97
CA PHE A 484 14.20 -0.64 26.02
C PHE A 484 13.66 0.78 26.32
N SER A 485 14.48 1.81 26.10
CA SER A 485 14.08 3.21 26.22
C SER A 485 12.88 3.60 25.37
N GLU A 486 12.62 2.90 24.25
CA GLU A 486 11.41 3.13 23.44
C GLU A 486 10.14 2.66 24.18
N GLY A 487 10.20 1.50 24.84
CA GLY A 487 9.11 1.00 25.68
C GLY A 487 8.84 1.91 26.87
N GLU A 488 9.89 2.34 27.58
CA GLU A 488 9.77 3.30 28.69
C GLU A 488 9.15 4.62 28.23
N ARG A 489 9.56 5.11 27.04
CA ARG A 489 9.06 6.36 26.47
C ARG A 489 7.57 6.30 26.16
N MET A 490 7.11 5.24 25.50
CA MET A 490 5.69 5.08 25.20
C MET A 490 4.85 4.82 26.45
N TYR A 491 5.38 4.09 27.44
CA TYR A 491 4.71 3.95 28.74
C TYR A 491 4.52 5.33 29.40
N ALA A 492 5.57 6.15 29.44
CA ALA A 492 5.51 7.50 30.01
C ALA A 492 4.56 8.43 29.23
N ALA A 493 4.45 8.27 27.90
CA ALA A 493 3.50 9.04 27.09
C ALA A 493 2.03 8.69 27.38
N CYS A 494 1.76 7.44 27.75
CA CYS A 494 0.41 6.96 28.09
C CYS A 494 0.04 7.22 29.57
N GLU A 495 1.01 7.42 30.45
CA GLU A 495 0.77 7.59 31.89
C GLU A 495 -0.11 8.83 32.17
N GLY A 496 -1.25 8.61 32.85
CA GLY A 496 -2.22 9.67 33.14
C GLY A 496 -3.07 10.13 31.95
N VAL A 497 -2.94 9.47 30.79
CA VAL A 497 -3.73 9.70 29.58
C VAL A 497 -4.62 8.50 29.26
N VAL A 498 -4.07 7.28 29.38
CA VAL A 498 -4.78 6.01 29.12
C VAL A 498 -5.31 5.43 30.41
N ASP A 499 -6.60 5.12 30.47
CA ASP A 499 -7.27 4.64 31.69
C ASP A 499 -6.77 3.27 32.18
N HIS A 500 -6.37 2.42 31.23
CA HIS A 500 -5.94 1.05 31.50
C HIS A 500 -4.57 0.79 30.88
N LEU A 501 -3.53 1.28 31.55
CA LEU A 501 -2.13 1.10 31.18
C LEU A 501 -1.46 0.06 32.08
N ASP A 502 -0.83 -0.94 31.48
CA ASP A 502 -0.02 -1.94 32.16
C ASP A 502 1.22 -2.32 31.30
N ASN A 503 2.15 -3.07 31.86
CA ASN A 503 3.35 -3.51 31.16
C ASN A 503 3.92 -4.83 31.71
N HIS A 504 4.79 -5.43 30.90
CA HIS A 504 5.72 -6.48 31.29
C HIS A 504 7.13 -6.16 30.78
N TRP A 505 8.02 -5.85 31.72
CA TRP A 505 9.45 -5.69 31.45
C TRP A 505 10.19 -6.98 31.78
N GLU A 506 10.65 -7.70 30.75
CA GLU A 506 11.39 -8.95 30.94
C GLU A 506 12.87 -8.64 31.25
N GLU A 507 13.27 -8.89 32.49
CA GLU A 507 14.62 -8.60 32.97
C GLU A 507 15.67 -9.47 32.26
N GLY A 508 16.67 -8.84 31.64
CA GLY A 508 17.76 -9.51 30.92
C GLY A 508 17.41 -10.11 29.56
N ALA A 509 16.15 -10.08 29.11
CA ALA A 509 15.77 -10.53 27.78
C ALA A 509 16.19 -9.52 26.69
N GLY A 510 16.65 -10.06 25.56
CA GLY A 510 16.98 -9.29 24.35
C GLY A 510 15.76 -9.00 23.48
N HIS A 511 15.97 -8.79 22.18
CA HIS A 511 14.89 -8.41 21.26
C HIS A 511 13.80 -9.47 21.07
N TRP A 512 14.18 -10.75 21.01
CA TRP A 512 13.26 -11.88 20.89
C TRP A 512 13.56 -12.87 22.01
N TRP A 513 12.54 -13.34 22.70
CA TRP A 513 12.66 -14.34 23.74
C TRP A 513 11.46 -15.28 23.79
N ASP A 514 11.72 -16.49 24.26
CA ASP A 514 10.76 -17.57 24.39
C ASP A 514 11.15 -18.39 25.62
N GLY A 515 10.28 -18.41 26.63
CA GLY A 515 10.47 -19.08 27.90
C GLY A 515 9.46 -20.21 28.09
N GLU A 516 9.00 -20.42 29.33
CA GLU A 516 8.02 -21.47 29.66
C GLU A 516 6.63 -20.89 29.99
N ARG A 517 6.42 -19.58 29.85
CA ARG A 517 5.22 -18.89 30.35
C ARG A 517 4.03 -19.08 29.42
N ALA A 518 4.25 -19.01 28.11
CA ALA A 518 3.23 -19.13 27.06
C ALA A 518 3.36 -20.45 26.26
N GLY A 519 2.31 -20.76 25.48
CA GLY A 519 2.36 -21.89 24.55
C GLY A 519 3.01 -21.55 23.20
N GLY A 520 3.02 -20.27 22.83
CA GLY A 520 3.84 -19.69 21.77
C GLY A 520 5.02 -18.91 22.36
N ALA A 521 5.69 -18.11 21.55
CA ALA A 521 6.85 -17.34 21.98
C ALA A 521 6.47 -16.27 23.01
N ASP A 522 7.04 -16.33 24.22
CA ASP A 522 6.69 -15.44 25.35
C ASP A 522 6.68 -13.94 25.00
N CYS A 523 7.60 -13.47 24.15
CA CYS A 523 7.67 -12.06 23.75
C CYS A 523 6.46 -11.56 22.93
N VAL A 524 5.63 -12.45 22.41
CA VAL A 524 4.42 -12.11 21.66
C VAL A 524 3.17 -12.77 22.22
N ASP A 525 3.31 -13.93 22.88
CA ASP A 525 2.21 -14.78 23.32
C ASP A 525 1.90 -14.69 24.83
N TRP A 526 2.26 -13.55 25.45
CA TRP A 526 2.24 -13.36 26.91
C TRP A 526 0.83 -13.55 27.53
N PRO A 527 0.63 -14.47 28.50
CA PRO A 527 -0.70 -14.83 28.97
C PRO A 527 -1.54 -13.65 29.50
N GLU A 528 -0.93 -12.77 30.31
CA GLU A 528 -1.61 -11.64 30.94
C GLU A 528 -2.16 -10.65 29.91
N LEU A 529 -1.49 -10.49 28.76
CA LEU A 529 -2.01 -9.69 27.64
C LEU A 529 -3.31 -10.32 27.09
N PHE A 530 -3.32 -11.63 26.86
CA PHE A 530 -4.48 -12.33 26.32
C PHE A 530 -5.64 -12.43 27.33
N GLU A 531 -5.35 -12.56 28.63
CA GLU A 531 -6.34 -12.47 29.69
C GLU A 531 -7.01 -11.09 29.70
N LEU A 532 -6.22 -10.01 29.56
CA LEU A 532 -6.74 -8.66 29.42
C LEU A 532 -7.61 -8.50 28.16
N MET A 533 -7.15 -9.03 27.02
CA MET A 533 -7.93 -9.04 25.78
C MET A 533 -9.28 -9.71 26.01
N GLN A 534 -9.30 -10.95 26.48
CA GLN A 534 -10.54 -11.72 26.70
C GLN A 534 -11.52 -11.00 27.65
N ALA A 535 -11.02 -10.28 28.64
CA ALA A 535 -11.83 -9.56 29.62
C ALA A 535 -12.40 -8.21 29.13
N ARG A 536 -12.02 -7.75 27.93
CA ARG A 536 -12.33 -6.40 27.45
C ARG A 536 -13.22 -6.39 26.22
N SER A 537 -13.92 -5.28 26.07
CA SER A 537 -14.70 -4.95 24.88
C SER A 537 -14.74 -3.44 24.72
N LEU A 538 -14.75 -2.96 23.49
CA LEU A 538 -15.02 -1.57 23.19
C LEU A 538 -16.46 -1.21 23.57
N PRO A 539 -16.69 0.02 24.07
CA PRO A 539 -18.02 0.56 24.15
C PRO A 539 -18.67 0.63 22.75
N ALA A 540 -19.93 0.19 22.65
CA ALA A 540 -20.68 0.26 21.40
C ALA A 540 -20.97 1.71 20.97
N PHE A 541 -20.90 2.67 21.88
CA PHE A 541 -21.05 4.10 21.62
C PHE A 541 -20.24 4.91 22.64
N GLU A 542 -19.51 5.91 22.16
CA GLU A 542 -18.69 6.82 22.99
C GLU A 542 -19.24 8.23 22.78
N ALA A 543 -19.92 8.76 23.79
CA ALA A 543 -20.51 10.08 23.72
C ALA A 543 -19.54 11.18 24.20
N ASP A 544 -18.64 10.85 25.11
CA ASP A 544 -17.68 11.77 25.72
C ASP A 544 -16.28 11.31 25.30
N PHE A 545 -15.58 12.12 24.52
CA PHE A 545 -14.24 11.76 24.02
C PHE A 545 -13.48 12.97 23.50
N THR A 546 -12.17 12.82 23.36
CA THR A 546 -11.33 13.68 22.53
C THR A 546 -10.76 12.86 21.39
N PHE A 547 -10.72 13.44 20.19
CA PHE A 547 -10.07 12.83 19.04
C PHE A 547 -9.22 13.84 18.28
N ARG A 548 -8.00 13.43 17.94
CA ARG A 548 -7.03 14.23 17.18
C ARG A 548 -6.57 13.45 15.96
N SER A 549 -6.50 14.12 14.82
CA SER A 549 -6.04 13.53 13.57
C SER A 549 -5.04 14.46 12.86
N PRO A 550 -3.96 13.93 12.27
CA PRO A 550 -3.04 14.73 11.47
C PRO A 550 -3.75 15.39 10.28
N GLY A 551 -4.86 14.85 9.79
CA GLY A 551 -5.60 15.44 8.69
C GLY A 551 -6.60 14.47 8.09
N ALA A 552 -7.36 14.91 7.07
CA ALA A 552 -8.49 14.14 6.55
C ALA A 552 -8.10 12.74 6.04
N TRP A 553 -6.85 12.56 5.57
CA TRP A 553 -6.33 11.29 5.08
C TRP A 553 -6.11 10.24 6.19
N TYR A 554 -6.19 10.63 7.46
CA TYR A 554 -6.07 9.78 8.65
C TYR A 554 -7.22 10.03 9.64
N SER A 555 -8.38 10.47 9.13
CA SER A 555 -9.57 10.71 9.94
C SER A 555 -10.69 9.73 9.54
N ARG A 556 -10.58 8.48 10.00
CA ARG A 556 -11.69 7.53 9.92
C ARG A 556 -12.80 7.87 10.92
N PRO A 557 -14.01 7.29 10.78
CA PRO A 557 -15.09 7.53 11.73
C PRO A 557 -14.67 7.21 13.18
N TYR A 558 -14.81 8.20 14.06
CA TYR A 558 -14.67 8.04 15.50
C TYR A 558 -16.05 8.10 16.15
N SER A 559 -16.52 6.98 16.69
CA SER A 559 -17.87 6.80 17.22
C SER A 559 -18.94 7.20 16.18
N TYR A 560 -19.42 8.43 16.20
CA TYR A 560 -20.43 8.95 15.27
C TYR A 560 -19.92 10.16 14.47
N VAL A 561 -18.64 10.54 14.56
CA VAL A 561 -18.07 11.72 13.88
C VAL A 561 -16.93 11.33 12.95
N THR A 562 -16.88 11.93 11.77
CA THR A 562 -15.71 11.91 10.88
C THR A 562 -15.24 13.34 10.63
N LEU A 563 -13.98 13.67 10.93
CA LEU A 563 -13.41 14.98 10.58
C LEU A 563 -13.06 14.97 9.09
N ARG A 564 -13.71 15.83 8.31
CA ARG A 564 -13.62 15.77 6.84
C ARG A 564 -12.60 16.74 6.26
N SER A 565 -12.50 17.94 6.80
CA SER A 565 -11.68 19.00 6.20
C SER A 565 -11.05 19.85 7.28
N ALA A 566 -9.80 20.26 7.07
CA ALA A 566 -9.10 21.18 7.96
C ALA A 566 -9.24 22.63 7.48
N VAL A 567 -9.17 23.60 8.40
CA VAL A 567 -9.09 25.03 8.01
C VAL A 567 -7.69 25.35 7.46
N SER A 568 -6.66 24.84 8.13
CA SER A 568 -5.25 24.96 7.74
C SER A 568 -4.65 23.57 7.58
N PRO A 569 -3.93 23.30 6.47
CA PRO A 569 -3.21 22.03 6.29
C PRO A 569 -1.97 21.92 7.19
N LEU A 570 -1.57 22.99 7.90
CA LEU A 570 -0.36 23.04 8.73
C LEU A 570 -0.58 22.61 10.20
N GLU A 571 -1.83 22.39 10.59
CA GLU A 571 -2.20 22.02 11.97
C GLU A 571 -3.05 20.74 11.97
N ASP A 572 -3.00 20.00 13.08
CA ASP A 572 -3.87 18.83 13.27
C ASP A 572 -5.32 19.27 13.45
N MET A 573 -6.25 18.38 13.10
CA MET A 573 -7.65 18.53 13.43
C MET A 573 -7.90 17.93 14.81
N ARG A 574 -8.69 18.59 15.65
CA ARG A 574 -9.10 18.08 16.97
C ARG A 574 -10.56 18.34 17.23
N ILE A 575 -11.20 17.40 17.91
CA ILE A 575 -12.58 17.51 18.38
C ILE A 575 -12.68 17.01 19.82
N GLU A 576 -13.49 17.71 20.60
CA GLU A 576 -13.92 17.31 21.94
C GLU A 576 -15.43 17.15 21.94
N SER A 577 -15.90 15.98 22.35
CA SER A 577 -17.31 15.61 22.43
C SER A 577 -17.73 15.50 23.88
N ALA A 578 -18.88 16.08 24.22
CA ALA A 578 -19.49 15.96 25.54
C ALA A 578 -21.00 15.79 25.46
N ARG A 579 -21.57 14.83 26.19
CA ARG A 579 -23.01 14.56 26.25
C ARG A 579 -23.65 15.18 27.49
N ALA A 580 -24.80 15.81 27.31
CA ALA A 580 -25.68 16.27 28.38
C ALA A 580 -27.14 15.91 28.05
N GLY A 581 -27.62 14.77 28.58
CA GLY A 581 -28.98 14.28 28.28
C GLY A 581 -29.11 13.76 26.85
N ASP A 582 -30.02 14.36 26.09
CA ASP A 582 -30.26 14.08 24.66
C ASP A 582 -29.48 15.02 23.72
N GLN A 583 -28.58 15.84 24.27
CA GLN A 583 -27.73 16.76 23.53
C GLN A 583 -26.26 16.34 23.58
N ILE A 584 -25.57 16.48 22.45
CA ILE A 584 -24.11 16.38 22.35
C ILE A 584 -23.54 17.75 21.97
N THR A 585 -22.46 18.17 22.62
CA THR A 585 -21.68 19.36 22.25
C THR A 585 -20.34 18.93 21.68
N LEU A 586 -20.03 19.44 20.49
CA LEU A 586 -18.76 19.25 19.78
C LEU A 586 -18.01 20.58 19.77
N THR A 587 -16.81 20.60 20.36
CA THR A 587 -15.88 21.74 20.28
C THR A 587 -14.73 21.36 19.37
N THR A 588 -14.50 22.13 18.32
CA THR A 588 -13.50 21.80 17.31
C THR A 588 -12.31 22.76 17.31
N ARG A 589 -11.16 22.26 16.85
CA ARG A 589 -9.98 23.06 16.53
C ARG A 589 -9.47 22.67 15.16
N ASN A 590 -9.29 23.67 14.29
CA ASN A 590 -8.83 23.51 12.92
C ASN A 590 -9.73 22.59 12.05
N VAL A 591 -11.00 22.40 12.41
CA VAL A 591 -11.97 21.63 11.61
C VAL A 591 -12.78 22.61 10.76
N ARG A 592 -12.76 22.42 9.44
CA ARG A 592 -13.56 23.16 8.46
C ARG A 592 -14.91 22.48 8.21
N SER A 593 -14.92 21.15 8.18
CA SER A 593 -16.15 20.37 8.08
C SER A 593 -16.03 18.98 8.69
N LEU A 594 -17.17 18.44 9.11
CA LEU A 594 -17.30 17.09 9.67
C LEU A 594 -18.56 16.39 9.13
N ALA A 595 -18.58 15.06 9.20
CA ALA A 595 -19.77 14.24 9.03
C ALA A 595 -20.19 13.67 10.38
N LEU A 596 -21.50 13.64 10.62
CA LEU A 596 -22.12 12.95 11.75
C LEU A 596 -22.92 11.76 11.21
N ASP A 597 -22.80 10.63 11.89
CA ASP A 597 -23.65 9.46 11.68
C ASP A 597 -24.97 9.68 12.44
N GLY A 598 -25.97 10.17 11.70
CA GLY A 598 -27.29 10.47 12.24
C GLY A 598 -28.08 9.23 12.64
N ASP A 599 -27.82 8.07 12.01
CA ASP A 599 -28.46 6.80 12.37
C ASP A 599 -27.98 6.35 13.75
N ARG A 600 -26.67 6.39 13.98
CA ARG A 600 -26.07 6.06 15.27
C ARG A 600 -26.49 7.03 16.37
N LEU A 601 -26.53 8.32 16.08
CA LEU A 601 -27.02 9.34 17.03
C LEU A 601 -28.49 9.13 17.39
N THR A 602 -29.34 8.83 16.41
CA THR A 602 -30.77 8.59 16.62
C THR A 602 -31.00 7.32 17.45
N ALA A 603 -30.24 6.26 17.17
CA ALA A 603 -30.30 5.00 17.93
C ALA A 603 -29.99 5.19 19.42
N GLU A 604 -29.10 6.13 19.74
CA GLU A 604 -28.69 6.48 21.12
C GLU A 604 -29.58 7.55 21.78
N GLY A 605 -30.68 7.92 21.12
CA GLY A 605 -31.65 8.89 21.63
C GLY A 605 -31.11 10.32 21.68
N ILE A 606 -30.13 10.67 20.85
CA ILE A 606 -29.63 12.04 20.73
C ILE A 606 -30.57 12.84 19.83
N ALA A 607 -31.17 13.90 20.38
CA ALA A 607 -32.10 14.76 19.67
C ALA A 607 -31.41 15.98 19.05
N GLN A 608 -30.25 16.39 19.58
CA GLN A 608 -29.54 17.58 19.13
C GLN A 608 -28.03 17.44 19.24
N VAL A 609 -27.31 17.93 18.24
CA VAL A 609 -25.87 18.15 18.32
C VAL A 609 -25.61 19.66 18.26
N VAL A 610 -24.63 20.17 19.01
CA VAL A 610 -24.19 21.56 18.95
C VAL A 610 -22.72 21.58 18.57
N VAL A 611 -22.39 22.12 17.40
CA VAL A 611 -21.02 22.22 16.90
C VAL A 611 -20.55 23.66 17.02
N ASP A 612 -19.52 23.92 17.84
CA ASP A 612 -18.96 25.25 18.06
C ASP A 612 -20.01 26.34 18.39
N GLY A 613 -21.07 25.94 19.10
CA GLY A 613 -22.18 26.81 19.50
C GLY A 613 -23.36 26.86 18.50
N GLU A 614 -23.25 26.22 17.34
CA GLU A 614 -24.32 26.11 16.34
C GLU A 614 -25.11 24.82 16.51
N ALA A 615 -26.44 24.93 16.56
CA ALA A 615 -27.32 23.76 16.67
C ALA A 615 -27.44 23.03 15.32
N VAL A 616 -27.12 21.74 15.31
CA VAL A 616 -27.29 20.81 14.20
C VAL A 616 -28.40 19.81 14.55
N PRO A 617 -29.52 19.79 13.80
CA PRO A 617 -30.60 18.84 14.04
C PRO A 617 -30.14 17.42 13.70
N VAL A 618 -30.47 16.46 14.58
CA VAL A 618 -30.20 15.04 14.32
C VAL A 618 -31.32 14.46 13.46
N GLN A 619 -30.93 13.76 12.41
CA GLN A 619 -31.82 13.05 11.50
C GLN A 619 -31.11 11.78 10.99
N PRO A 620 -31.84 10.72 10.62
CA PRO A 620 -31.25 9.52 10.02
C PRO A 620 -30.35 9.83 8.80
N GLY A 621 -29.32 9.01 8.61
CA GLY A 621 -28.30 9.16 7.56
C GLY A 621 -27.14 10.09 7.89
N GLU A 622 -26.26 10.31 6.91
CA GLU A 622 -25.08 11.18 7.07
C GLU A 622 -25.48 12.66 7.12
N ILE A 623 -24.98 13.38 8.12
CA ILE A 623 -25.19 14.81 8.31
C ILE A 623 -23.86 15.54 8.13
N ILE A 624 -23.74 16.34 7.07
CA ILE A 624 -22.55 17.17 6.83
C ILE A 624 -22.72 18.53 7.49
N HIS A 625 -21.78 18.89 8.37
CA HIS A 625 -21.67 20.23 8.94
C HIS A 625 -20.41 20.91 8.41
N GLY A 626 -20.57 22.12 7.84
CA GLY A 626 -19.53 22.85 7.13
C GLY A 626 -19.49 22.57 5.61
N PRO A 627 -18.50 23.13 4.88
CA PRO A 627 -18.40 22.97 3.43
C PRO A 627 -18.13 21.51 3.00
N ALA A 628 -18.79 21.09 1.93
CA ALA A 628 -18.65 19.75 1.35
C ALA A 628 -17.60 19.66 0.21
N ASP A 629 -17.11 20.81 -0.25
CA ASP A 629 -16.16 20.95 -1.35
C ASP A 629 -14.70 21.05 -0.86
N GLY A 630 -13.77 21.12 -1.81
CA GLY A 630 -12.35 21.29 -1.51
C GLY A 630 -11.70 20.02 -0.96
N LYS A 631 -10.72 20.19 -0.07
CA LYS A 631 -9.98 19.09 0.55
C LYS A 631 -10.85 18.30 1.51
N ARG A 632 -10.95 16.99 1.27
CA ARG A 632 -11.81 16.04 1.99
C ARG A 632 -11.21 14.63 1.96
N PRO A 633 -11.70 13.65 2.74
CA PRO A 633 -11.13 12.30 2.72
C PRO A 633 -11.14 11.72 1.30
N GLY A 634 -10.01 11.17 0.85
CA GLY A 634 -9.83 10.64 -0.51
C GLY A 634 -9.50 11.71 -1.57
N VAL A 635 -9.62 13.00 -1.23
CA VAL A 635 -9.28 14.15 -2.08
C VAL A 635 -8.66 15.25 -1.21
N HIS A 636 -7.52 15.00 -0.57
CA HIS A 636 -6.88 15.97 0.33
C HIS A 636 -5.43 16.32 -0.07
N GLY A 637 -4.62 15.33 -0.45
CA GLY A 637 -3.15 15.40 -0.32
C GLY A 637 -2.72 15.00 1.11
N PRO A 638 -1.46 14.69 1.45
CA PRO A 638 -0.22 14.81 0.67
C PRO A 638 -0.15 13.91 -0.57
N ILE A 639 0.89 14.09 -1.40
CA ILE A 639 1.03 13.40 -2.70
C ILE A 639 0.76 11.89 -2.62
N ASN A 640 1.22 11.22 -1.57
CA ASN A 640 1.11 9.78 -1.39
C ASN A 640 -0.35 9.28 -1.42
N GLU A 641 -1.33 10.10 -1.02
CA GLU A 641 -2.75 9.73 -0.99
C GLU A 641 -3.28 9.34 -2.39
N VAL A 642 -2.67 9.85 -3.47
CA VAL A 642 -3.03 9.47 -4.85
C VAL A 642 -2.86 7.97 -5.09
N PHE A 643 -2.05 7.28 -4.29
CA PHE A 643 -1.75 5.85 -4.39
C PHE A 643 -2.47 4.98 -3.34
N TYR A 644 -3.39 5.53 -2.53
CA TYR A 644 -4.16 4.76 -1.54
C TYR A 644 -5.44 4.13 -2.12
N GLN A 645 -5.77 4.46 -3.36
CA GLN A 645 -6.87 3.90 -4.14
C GLN A 645 -6.34 3.48 -5.51
N PRO A 646 -7.10 2.67 -6.29
CA PRO A 646 -6.62 2.19 -7.58
C PRO A 646 -6.15 3.36 -8.44
N TRP A 647 -4.96 3.22 -9.02
CA TRP A 647 -4.30 4.29 -9.76
C TRP A 647 -3.77 3.79 -11.11
N CYS A 648 -3.49 4.73 -12.02
CA CYS A 648 -2.80 4.49 -13.28
C CYS A 648 -1.79 5.61 -13.54
N LEU A 649 -0.59 5.23 -13.96
CA LEU A 649 0.31 6.17 -14.61
C LEU A 649 -0.23 6.50 -16.00
N VAL A 650 -0.15 7.76 -16.39
CA VAL A 650 -0.58 8.23 -17.70
C VAL A 650 0.56 9.00 -18.35
N VAL A 651 0.98 8.55 -19.53
CA VAL A 651 2.01 9.22 -20.35
C VAL A 651 1.38 9.79 -21.62
N ALA A 652 2.06 10.72 -22.30
CA ALA A 652 1.63 11.17 -23.62
C ALA A 652 1.50 9.99 -24.61
N ASP A 653 0.70 10.14 -25.68
CA ASP A 653 0.54 9.09 -26.70
C ASP A 653 1.85 8.73 -27.39
N VAL A 654 2.75 9.71 -27.51
CA VAL A 654 4.13 9.56 -27.97
C VAL A 654 5.04 10.18 -26.91
N PRO A 655 5.36 9.45 -25.84
CA PRO A 655 6.08 10.02 -24.72
C PRO A 655 7.58 10.13 -25.02
N PRO A 656 8.26 11.20 -24.56
CA PRO A 656 9.71 11.22 -24.51
C PRO A 656 10.24 10.02 -23.70
N GLN A 657 11.33 9.41 -24.16
CA GLN A 657 11.85 8.17 -23.58
C GLN A 657 12.11 8.25 -22.06
N PRO A 658 12.69 9.33 -21.49
CA PRO A 658 12.93 9.40 -20.05
C PRO A 658 11.66 9.25 -19.19
N PHE A 659 10.54 9.85 -19.61
CA PHE A 659 9.26 9.75 -18.91
C PHE A 659 8.66 8.36 -19.00
N LEU A 660 8.75 7.70 -20.17
CA LEU A 660 8.28 6.32 -20.33
C LEU A 660 9.14 5.34 -19.51
N THR A 661 10.46 5.51 -19.50
CA THR A 661 11.37 4.72 -18.66
C THR A 661 11.07 4.93 -17.19
N PHE A 662 10.85 6.16 -16.74
CA PHE A 662 10.49 6.45 -15.35
C PHE A 662 9.14 5.84 -14.97
N ALA A 663 8.13 5.93 -15.83
CA ALA A 663 6.84 5.31 -15.57
C ALA A 663 6.96 3.77 -15.42
N ARG A 664 7.71 3.11 -16.32
CA ARG A 664 8.01 1.67 -16.24
C ARG A 664 8.77 1.32 -14.96
N TYR A 665 9.73 2.15 -14.56
CA TYR A 665 10.48 2.01 -13.32
C TYR A 665 9.57 2.10 -12.09
N LEU A 666 8.65 3.06 -12.03
CA LEU A 666 7.70 3.20 -10.92
C LEU A 666 6.81 1.96 -10.78
N ILE A 667 6.32 1.41 -11.89
CA ILE A 667 5.52 0.17 -11.88
C ILE A 667 6.33 -1.00 -11.31
N ALA A 668 7.55 -1.22 -11.82
CA ALA A 668 8.42 -2.27 -11.32
C ALA A 668 8.76 -2.07 -9.84
N ARG A 669 9.01 -0.81 -9.45
CA ARG A 669 9.35 -0.46 -8.06
C ARG A 669 8.19 -0.77 -7.12
N TRP A 670 6.96 -0.40 -7.49
CA TRP A 670 5.75 -0.73 -6.74
C TRP A 670 5.58 -2.25 -6.58
N ASN A 671 5.85 -3.03 -7.63
CA ASN A 671 5.83 -4.49 -7.54
C ASN A 671 6.92 -5.04 -6.60
N PHE A 672 8.14 -4.51 -6.69
CA PHE A 672 9.29 -5.03 -5.94
C PHE A 672 9.15 -4.79 -4.44
N ILE A 673 8.79 -3.57 -4.04
CA ILE A 673 8.73 -3.22 -2.62
C ILE A 673 7.32 -3.40 -2.02
N GLY A 674 6.27 -3.26 -2.83
CA GLY A 674 4.89 -3.31 -2.37
C GLY A 674 4.15 -4.58 -2.76
N ASN A 675 4.76 -5.49 -3.52
CA ASN A 675 4.06 -6.63 -4.13
C ASN A 675 2.81 -6.19 -4.91
N GLY A 676 2.84 -5.00 -5.51
CA GLY A 676 1.65 -4.34 -6.01
C GLY A 676 1.33 -4.61 -7.47
N GLN A 677 0.12 -4.20 -7.85
CA GLN A 677 -0.35 -4.15 -9.23
C GLN A 677 -0.25 -2.71 -9.73
N GLY A 678 0.46 -2.50 -10.84
CA GLY A 678 0.58 -1.22 -11.50
C GLY A 678 -0.27 -1.13 -12.77
N CYS A 679 -0.63 0.09 -13.14
CA CYS A 679 -1.32 0.41 -14.39
C CYS A 679 -0.57 1.52 -15.13
N LEU A 680 -0.39 1.36 -16.45
CA LEU A 680 0.20 2.36 -17.34
C LEU A 680 -0.69 2.50 -18.58
N LEU A 681 -1.07 3.73 -18.89
CA LEU A 681 -1.89 4.11 -20.03
C LEU A 681 -1.24 5.27 -20.80
N ARG A 682 -1.57 5.37 -22.08
CA ARG A 682 -1.36 6.57 -22.88
C ARG A 682 -2.56 7.51 -22.76
N MET A 683 -2.36 8.80 -22.99
CA MET A 683 -3.40 9.83 -22.89
C MET A 683 -4.68 9.48 -23.68
N GLY A 684 -4.55 8.97 -24.90
CA GLY A 684 -5.67 8.57 -25.75
C GLY A 684 -6.41 7.30 -25.28
N GLU A 685 -5.85 6.56 -24.33
CA GLU A 685 -6.46 5.36 -23.74
C GLU A 685 -7.26 5.69 -22.45
N VAL A 686 -7.17 6.92 -21.94
CA VAL A 686 -7.88 7.33 -20.73
C VAL A 686 -9.35 7.63 -21.06
N THR A 687 -10.24 6.74 -20.62
CA THR A 687 -11.70 6.88 -20.77
C THR A 687 -12.33 7.52 -19.53
N ASP A 688 -13.61 7.92 -19.64
CA ASP A 688 -14.38 8.43 -18.49
C ASP A 688 -14.54 7.36 -17.39
N ALA A 689 -14.68 6.09 -17.77
CA ALA A 689 -14.70 4.98 -16.82
C ALA A 689 -13.38 4.87 -16.03
N VAL A 690 -12.24 5.00 -16.72
CA VAL A 690 -10.93 5.03 -16.05
C VAL A 690 -10.82 6.22 -15.10
N ARG A 691 -11.31 7.40 -15.49
CA ARG A 691 -11.32 8.61 -14.62
C ARG A 691 -12.22 8.44 -13.39
N ALA A 692 -13.33 7.73 -13.52
CA ALA A 692 -14.26 7.47 -12.43
C ALA A 692 -13.74 6.43 -11.42
N GLU A 693 -12.92 5.48 -11.87
CA GLU A 693 -12.46 4.35 -11.04
C GLU A 693 -11.03 4.50 -10.53
N ARG A 694 -10.19 5.35 -11.16
CA ARG A 694 -8.74 5.34 -10.92
C ARG A 694 -8.09 6.71 -10.81
N ASN A 695 -7.17 6.82 -9.85
CA ASN A 695 -6.40 8.04 -9.64
C ASN A 695 -5.39 8.13 -10.77
N LEU A 696 -5.26 9.31 -11.38
CA LEU A 696 -4.42 9.47 -12.56
C LEU A 696 -3.13 10.18 -12.19
N VAL A 697 -2.01 9.50 -12.43
CA VAL A 697 -0.68 10.03 -12.17
C VAL A 697 -0.01 10.29 -13.51
N TYR A 698 -0.07 11.53 -13.96
CA TYR A 698 0.50 11.96 -15.23
C TYR A 698 2.02 12.03 -15.12
N VAL A 699 2.73 11.53 -16.13
CA VAL A 699 4.20 11.50 -16.17
C VAL A 699 4.67 12.17 -17.46
N GLY A 700 5.30 13.34 -17.33
CA GLY A 700 5.81 14.13 -18.45
C GLY A 700 4.73 14.62 -19.42
N VAL A 701 3.51 14.86 -18.92
CA VAL A 701 2.39 15.36 -19.73
C VAL A 701 2.37 16.89 -19.69
N ASP A 702 2.22 17.50 -20.86
CA ASP A 702 2.12 18.95 -20.99
C ASP A 702 0.95 19.53 -20.21
N ARG A 703 1.16 20.68 -19.56
CA ARG A 703 0.12 21.38 -18.80
C ARG A 703 -1.15 21.63 -19.62
N ALA A 704 -1.00 21.94 -20.90
CA ALA A 704 -2.11 22.20 -21.81
C ALA A 704 -2.97 20.95 -22.10
N ALA A 705 -2.40 19.74 -22.00
CA ALA A 705 -3.09 18.49 -22.27
C ALA A 705 -3.93 17.98 -21.08
N LEU A 706 -3.69 18.49 -19.86
CA LEU A 706 -4.41 18.07 -18.65
C LEU A 706 -5.81 18.68 -18.53
N GLY A 707 -6.09 19.78 -19.24
CA GLY A 707 -7.32 20.56 -19.10
C GLY A 707 -7.35 21.37 -17.80
N ALA A 708 -7.36 20.70 -16.65
CA ALA A 708 -7.21 21.29 -15.32
C ALA A 708 -5.99 20.67 -14.61
N GLY A 709 -5.13 21.53 -14.07
CA GLY A 709 -3.93 21.13 -13.33
C GLY A 709 -3.87 21.86 -11.98
N PRO A 710 -2.78 21.72 -11.22
CA PRO A 710 -2.62 22.39 -9.94
C PRO A 710 -2.68 23.92 -10.09
N ASP A 711 -3.43 24.57 -9.20
CA ASP A 711 -3.58 26.02 -9.22
C ASP A 711 -2.26 26.73 -8.87
N GLY A 712 -2.00 27.87 -9.52
CA GLY A 712 -0.76 28.64 -9.31
C GLY A 712 0.54 27.96 -9.75
N ILE A 713 0.48 26.78 -10.39
CA ILE A 713 1.64 26.05 -10.89
C ILE A 713 1.52 25.82 -12.40
N ASP A 714 2.56 26.17 -13.13
CA ASP A 714 2.69 25.98 -14.57
C ASP A 714 4.05 25.34 -14.90
N TRP A 715 4.15 24.68 -16.05
CA TRP A 715 5.41 24.09 -16.50
C TRP A 715 5.45 23.95 -18.02
N ASP A 716 6.67 24.02 -18.54
CA ASP A 716 7.04 23.67 -19.90
C ASP A 716 8.40 22.95 -19.92
N ASP A 717 8.93 22.68 -21.12
CA ASP A 717 10.21 22.00 -21.29
C ASP A 717 11.40 22.78 -20.69
N LEU A 718 11.27 24.08 -20.46
CA LEU A 718 12.38 24.95 -20.03
C LEU A 718 12.29 25.33 -18.56
N SER A 719 11.07 25.43 -18.02
CA SER A 719 10.84 25.97 -16.69
C SER A 719 9.61 25.40 -15.99
N ILE A 720 9.68 25.39 -14.66
CA ILE A 720 8.54 25.19 -13.77
C ILE A 720 8.28 26.52 -13.08
N THR A 721 7.05 27.02 -13.13
CA THR A 721 6.66 28.27 -12.49
C THR A 721 5.70 28.00 -11.34
N VAL A 722 6.05 28.45 -10.13
CA VAL A 722 5.21 28.38 -8.94
C VAL A 722 4.92 29.80 -8.49
N ASN A 723 3.65 30.21 -8.55
CA ASN A 723 3.17 31.52 -8.14
C ASN A 723 4.00 32.70 -8.71
N GLY A 724 4.39 32.59 -9.99
CA GLY A 724 5.16 33.61 -10.71
C GLY A 724 6.68 33.53 -10.56
N GLU A 725 7.21 32.64 -9.73
CA GLU A 725 8.64 32.34 -9.66
C GLU A 725 8.97 31.14 -10.56
N SER A 726 9.96 31.31 -11.44
CA SER A 726 10.34 30.28 -12.43
C SER A 726 11.68 29.62 -12.09
N PHE A 727 11.67 28.30 -12.13
CA PHE A 727 12.82 27.43 -11.88
C PHE A 727 13.23 26.72 -13.16
N ILE A 728 14.52 26.72 -13.46
CA ILE A 728 15.12 25.94 -14.55
C ILE A 728 15.82 24.70 -13.96
N GLN A 729 15.93 23.63 -14.75
CA GLN A 729 16.56 22.37 -14.31
C GLN A 729 15.88 21.80 -13.06
N GLY A 730 14.56 21.73 -13.08
CA GLY A 730 13.77 21.27 -11.93
C GLY A 730 12.84 20.13 -12.29
N MET A 731 12.50 19.32 -11.28
CA MET A 731 11.39 18.38 -11.32
C MET A 731 10.25 18.87 -10.46
N LEU A 732 9.03 18.81 -11.00
CA LEU A 732 7.79 19.05 -10.32
C LEU A 732 7.13 17.72 -9.98
N VAL A 733 6.72 17.59 -8.72
CA VAL A 733 5.66 16.67 -8.32
C VAL A 733 4.54 17.49 -7.69
N SER A 734 3.29 17.27 -8.12
CA SER A 734 2.14 17.92 -7.50
C SER A 734 0.90 17.05 -7.56
N VAL A 735 0.08 17.10 -6.53
CA VAL A 735 -1.27 16.51 -6.48
C VAL A 735 -2.33 17.60 -6.68
N PHE A 736 -3.46 17.25 -7.28
CA PHE A 736 -4.58 18.16 -7.54
C PHE A 736 -5.89 17.38 -7.67
N PRO A 737 -7.05 18.00 -7.41
CA PRO A 737 -8.34 17.33 -7.53
C PRO A 737 -8.75 17.24 -9.01
N GLN A 738 -9.34 16.10 -9.38
CA GLN A 738 -10.04 15.95 -10.66
C GLN A 738 -11.42 15.36 -10.36
N GLY A 739 -12.39 16.26 -10.08
CA GLY A 739 -13.73 15.89 -9.61
C GLY A 739 -13.69 15.38 -8.16
N ASP A 740 -14.19 14.17 -7.95
CA ASP A 740 -14.20 13.49 -6.64
C ASP A 740 -12.99 12.60 -6.39
N ARG A 741 -11.93 12.73 -7.21
CA ARG A 741 -10.72 11.90 -7.12
C ARG A 741 -9.46 12.74 -7.19
N LEU A 742 -8.33 12.14 -6.80
CA LEU A 742 -7.02 12.77 -6.91
C LEU A 742 -6.36 12.46 -8.25
N SER A 743 -5.59 13.42 -8.72
CA SER A 743 -4.60 13.25 -9.78
C SER A 743 -3.27 13.82 -9.33
N ALA A 744 -2.19 13.36 -9.93
CA ALA A 744 -0.85 13.88 -9.70
C ALA A 744 -0.09 14.09 -11.01
N ILE A 745 0.90 14.96 -11.00
CA ILE A 745 1.84 15.17 -12.10
C ILE A 745 3.26 14.94 -11.59
N TYR A 746 4.03 14.15 -12.35
CA TYR A 746 5.48 14.03 -12.25
C TYR A 746 6.08 14.54 -13.56
N THR A 747 6.82 15.63 -13.53
CA THR A 747 7.45 16.19 -14.73
C THR A 747 8.78 16.85 -14.40
N THR A 748 9.58 17.14 -15.40
CA THR A 748 10.88 17.79 -15.27
C THR A 748 11.13 18.69 -16.48
N THR A 749 11.89 19.76 -16.27
CA THR A 749 12.46 20.52 -17.38
C THR A 749 13.47 19.64 -18.14
N ALA A 750 13.72 19.96 -19.40
CA ALA A 750 14.69 19.28 -20.25
C ALA A 750 16.12 19.32 -19.65
N PHE A 751 16.98 18.42 -20.14
CA PHE A 751 18.43 18.35 -19.88
C PHE A 751 18.86 17.77 -18.52
N ASP A 752 17.93 17.50 -17.59
CA ASP A 752 18.22 16.83 -16.31
C ASP A 752 17.15 15.79 -15.93
N GLU A 753 16.67 15.00 -16.90
CA GLU A 753 15.57 14.06 -16.68
C GLU A 753 15.92 12.93 -15.69
N GLY A 754 17.21 12.76 -15.39
CA GLY A 754 17.71 11.82 -14.38
C GLY A 754 17.20 12.13 -12.96
N ILE A 755 16.77 13.37 -12.70
CA ILE A 755 16.22 13.78 -11.40
C ILE A 755 14.91 13.05 -11.05
N LEU A 756 14.15 12.60 -12.05
CA LEU A 756 12.88 11.87 -11.86
C LEU A 756 13.05 10.68 -10.90
N PHE A 757 14.18 9.99 -11.02
CA PHE A 757 14.50 8.80 -10.24
C PHE A 757 14.90 9.09 -8.78
N ASN A 758 15.01 10.36 -8.39
CA ASN A 758 15.33 10.76 -7.02
C ASN A 758 14.09 10.98 -6.15
N VAL A 759 12.90 11.18 -6.76
CA VAL A 759 11.64 11.40 -6.03
C VAL A 759 10.68 10.26 -6.37
N VAL A 760 10.82 9.16 -5.64
CA VAL A 760 9.95 7.98 -5.75
C VAL A 760 8.95 8.01 -4.59
N PRO A 761 7.63 7.85 -4.84
CA PRO A 761 6.61 8.00 -3.79
C PRO A 761 6.50 6.81 -2.84
N PHE A 762 7.10 5.66 -3.16
CA PHE A 762 6.87 4.41 -2.43
C PHE A 762 7.90 4.23 -1.30
N SER A 763 7.66 4.82 -0.12
CA SER A 763 8.45 4.62 1.11
C SER A 763 7.68 5.07 2.35
N SER A 764 7.87 4.38 3.49
CA SER A 764 7.35 4.77 4.81
C SER A 764 7.96 6.05 5.36
N ALA A 765 9.23 6.32 5.05
CA ALA A 765 9.96 7.50 5.54
C ALA A 765 9.79 8.73 4.63
N ALA A 766 8.96 8.65 3.59
CA ALA A 766 8.81 9.70 2.60
C ALA A 766 7.34 9.91 2.19
N SER A 767 6.69 10.86 2.86
CA SER A 767 5.51 11.54 2.34
C SER A 767 5.87 12.97 1.96
N TYR A 768 5.38 13.42 0.80
CA TYR A 768 5.67 14.74 0.24
C TYR A 768 4.45 15.68 0.38
N PRO A 769 4.65 16.98 0.66
CA PRO A 769 3.57 17.97 0.60
C PRO A 769 2.87 17.99 -0.75
N ASP A 770 1.75 18.69 -0.88
CA ASP A 770 0.93 18.63 -2.10
C ASP A 770 1.67 19.01 -3.38
N PHE A 771 2.68 19.88 -3.28
CA PHE A 771 3.61 20.12 -4.37
C PHE A 771 5.06 20.24 -3.88
N LEU A 772 5.96 19.87 -4.76
CA LEU A 772 7.40 19.91 -4.57
C LEU A 772 8.10 20.18 -5.92
N VAL A 773 8.94 21.20 -5.96
CA VAL A 773 9.91 21.45 -7.03
C VAL A 773 11.30 21.20 -6.48
N VAL A 774 12.08 20.34 -7.15
CA VAL A 774 13.44 19.98 -6.73
C VAL A 774 14.45 20.14 -7.85
N ASN A 775 15.70 20.44 -7.49
CA ASN A 775 16.88 20.41 -8.36
C ASN A 775 18.07 19.87 -7.54
N ALA A 776 18.86 18.94 -8.10
CA ALA A 776 20.14 18.47 -7.54
C ALA A 776 20.10 18.21 -6.01
N GLY A 777 19.03 17.56 -5.52
CA GLY A 777 18.85 17.22 -4.11
C GLY A 777 18.38 18.36 -3.19
N ARG A 778 17.93 19.49 -3.75
CA ARG A 778 17.41 20.65 -3.01
C ARG A 778 15.96 20.91 -3.41
N ALA A 779 15.10 21.19 -2.42
CA ALA A 779 13.79 21.78 -2.67
C ALA A 779 13.98 23.25 -3.11
N LEU A 780 13.27 23.63 -4.16
CA LEU A 780 13.22 24.98 -4.74
C LEU A 780 11.86 25.66 -4.52
N ALA A 781 10.80 24.85 -4.35
CA ALA A 781 9.48 25.28 -3.92
C ALA A 781 8.76 24.08 -3.32
N ILE A 782 8.01 24.27 -2.24
CA ILE A 782 7.30 23.21 -1.55
C ILE A 782 6.10 23.78 -0.82
N GLY A 783 4.99 23.05 -0.74
CA GLY A 783 3.84 23.54 0.01
C GLY A 783 2.61 22.66 -0.01
N PHE A 784 1.61 23.12 0.73
CA PHE A 784 0.25 22.60 0.71
C PHE A 784 -0.68 23.62 0.08
N PHE A 785 -1.63 23.17 -0.73
CA PHE A 785 -2.74 23.99 -1.17
C PHE A 785 -3.70 24.25 -0.01
N GLY A 786 -4.46 25.35 -0.12
CA GLY A 786 -5.55 25.67 0.80
C GLY A 786 -6.64 24.60 0.84
N ALA A 787 -7.56 24.73 1.79
CA ALA A 787 -8.70 23.81 1.91
C ALA A 787 -9.62 23.81 0.68
N ASP A 788 -9.54 24.84 -0.16
CA ASP A 788 -10.22 25.01 -1.45
C ASP A 788 -9.36 24.60 -2.66
N TRP A 789 -8.19 24.00 -2.43
CA TRP A 789 -7.16 23.68 -3.43
C TRP A 789 -6.47 24.87 -4.10
N ALA A 790 -6.71 26.11 -3.64
CA ALA A 790 -6.02 27.28 -4.17
C ALA A 790 -4.57 27.34 -3.67
N PHE A 791 -3.68 27.92 -4.49
CA PHE A 791 -2.32 28.22 -4.06
C PHE A 791 -2.34 29.21 -2.89
N ASN A 792 -1.56 28.93 -1.84
CA ASN A 792 -1.48 29.80 -0.66
C ASN A 792 -0.02 30.02 -0.22
N PRO A 793 0.50 31.27 -0.34
CA PRO A 793 1.85 31.61 0.11
C PRO A 793 2.13 31.25 1.58
N ALA A 794 1.12 31.31 2.45
CA ALA A 794 1.28 31.06 3.89
C ALA A 794 1.54 29.58 4.23
N THR A 795 1.22 28.68 3.30
CA THR A 795 1.41 27.23 3.45
C THR A 795 2.46 26.68 2.48
N SER A 796 3.29 27.57 1.94
CA SER A 796 4.36 27.27 0.99
C SER A 796 5.67 27.94 1.37
N ALA A 797 6.78 27.39 0.88
CA ALA A 797 8.11 27.96 1.01
C ALA A 797 8.92 27.76 -0.28
N PRO A 798 9.84 28.67 -0.62
CA PRO A 798 10.90 28.41 -1.59
C PRO A 798 11.94 27.42 -1.06
#